data_AF-A0A399F600-F1
#
_entry.id   AF-A0A399F600-F1
#
_cell.length_a   1.000
_cell.length_b   1.000
_cell.length_c   1.000
_cell.angle_alpha   90.00
_cell.angle_beta   90.00
_cell.angle_gamma   90.00
#
_symmetry.space_group_name_H-M   'P 1'
#
loop_
_entity.id
_entity.type
_entity.pdbx_description
1 polymer ?
#
loop_
_entity_poly.entity_id
_entity_poly.type
_entity_poly.pdbx_seq_one_letter_code
_entity_poly.pdbx_strand_id
1 'polypeptide(L)'
;MKTYIQTLFIRSCRYWLALALPILLLSCGQPSPPPPQAVRVEVTPGGLLLTRAGESQTLRARAYDAQGREIKAAFTYSSSNPAIASVTPEGRITAQADLGSARVVVQAGQTRAEVGVMVAQPVVGATLVSDSQVVLIEGTDPNAPFEVGYRYIVTLEGVSPPAVGSVLMSQGSLPVAGRVLEVRQNGNQTLVTLELVSIDQLLSRYRLQETFDLRGVSPHIPQDVEENFEITPEGGGRYSLSLKPDKSLSTTALGPGAVRPMVDFNLGPLKCSTDAGSALNVSVNKVDVKIDLSSLGFELLWTDQTKRLLLVGKPKVQFTFEPRLSAAIAGKVSCKMQFFEIPLPVPGVLFAVAKLYNPVGAGFELEGQIPVANASFKASTELLLSLRTGLECNPDCSVPHEITQEQVKPDLKWTLPEVPSGVKLEARAGGFAYLSLNTGLRAWMTKAIQVVGIRVSDYEFFIAKAGVNLEGQLASEETQVKDANFAARYGLKAELSIGTGKDLQKALEALKLPITAVSFKFPFELASSPRAISLIADRNSFRAGDTVRFRVNLGDTQFPVLGYQVEAVRVYHNTGTPENPVLVLANQATASPGQTEFELPWVATVDGQVVEGSGNSTRRPFVAFVKTRLLDTRLELGNVGVGCAGSANVQYCITDLGTLGGSYSIAWEINENGQVVGESRNTGGQVRAFLWQDNQMTDLGTLGGSSSEAYGINENGQIVGSSSTDSGQDHAFLWQNGQMTNLGTLGGSFSLARKINNNGQITGWAANVSGQARAFRWQNGQMTNLGTLGGSLSAGYAINQSGQVAGESHTPGGEFRGFLWQNEQSGMINLGTLGGNRSEAYALNNLGQVVGISILANGQTHAFLWQNGQMTDLGTLGGRTSTAWGINDQGVVVGSSENASNTNRAFIWRNGQMSDLNSLIDSTQGWVLTEASDINNQGQIVGYGRFNGQTRAFLLTPIR
;
A
#
# COMPACT_ATOMS: atom_id res chain seq x y z
N MET A 1 22.85 34.37 -77.38
CA MET A 1 23.57 33.14 -76.99
C MET A 1 23.64 32.90 -75.48
N LYS A 2 23.87 33.93 -74.63
CA LYS A 2 23.84 33.79 -73.16
C LYS A 2 22.47 33.38 -72.57
N THR A 3 21.36 33.79 -73.18
CA THR A 3 20.00 33.47 -72.69
C THR A 3 19.51 32.07 -73.06
N TYR A 4 20.17 31.38 -74.00
CA TYR A 4 19.81 30.02 -74.43
C TYR A 4 20.52 28.93 -73.60
N ILE A 5 21.66 29.27 -72.98
CA ILE A 5 22.46 28.34 -72.17
C ILE A 5 21.88 28.20 -70.75
N GLN A 6 21.28 29.26 -70.18
CA GLN A 6 20.65 29.20 -68.85
C GLN A 6 19.37 28.36 -68.83
N THR A 7 18.57 28.37 -69.90
CA THR A 7 17.34 27.56 -69.99
C THR A 7 17.62 26.08 -70.24
N LEU A 8 18.73 25.73 -70.89
CA LEU A 8 19.14 24.33 -71.09
C LEU A 8 19.67 23.69 -69.78
N PHE A 9 20.41 24.45 -68.96
CA PHE A 9 20.93 23.98 -67.66
C PHE A 9 19.82 23.76 -66.62
N ILE A 10 18.80 24.63 -66.59
CA ILE A 10 17.68 24.50 -65.63
C ILE A 10 16.74 23.34 -66.01
N ARG A 11 16.57 23.04 -67.31
CA ARG A 11 15.78 21.87 -67.75
C ARG A 11 16.52 20.55 -67.52
N SER A 12 17.84 20.50 -67.72
CA SER A 12 18.63 19.26 -67.50
C SER A 12 18.78 18.91 -66.01
N CYS A 13 18.88 19.89 -65.10
CA CYS A 13 18.84 19.62 -63.66
C CYS A 13 17.50 19.04 -63.17
N ARG A 14 16.37 19.44 -63.77
CA ARG A 14 15.04 18.89 -63.44
C ARG A 14 14.87 17.44 -63.88
N TYR A 15 15.47 17.03 -65.01
CA TYR A 15 15.43 15.62 -65.44
C TYR A 15 16.36 14.72 -64.61
N TRP A 16 17.52 15.22 -64.15
CA TRP A 16 18.38 14.47 -63.24
C TRP A 16 17.79 14.31 -61.83
N LEU A 17 17.05 15.31 -61.31
CA LEU A 17 16.31 15.16 -60.05
C LEU A 17 15.08 14.25 -60.17
N ALA A 18 14.42 14.19 -61.34
CA ALA A 18 13.28 13.30 -61.58
C ALA A 18 13.67 11.82 -61.79
N LEU A 19 14.91 11.54 -62.21
CA LEU A 19 15.46 10.17 -62.31
C LEU A 19 16.20 9.72 -61.04
N ALA A 20 16.72 10.65 -60.23
CA ALA A 20 17.35 10.31 -58.94
C ALA A 20 16.33 9.95 -57.85
N LEU A 21 15.11 10.53 -57.87
CA LEU A 21 14.07 10.23 -56.88
C LEU A 21 13.57 8.76 -56.93
N PRO A 22 13.29 8.14 -58.10
CA PRO A 22 12.87 6.73 -58.14
C PRO A 22 14.01 5.74 -57.85
N ILE A 23 15.28 6.11 -58.10
CA ILE A 23 16.44 5.26 -57.76
C ILE A 23 16.74 5.31 -56.26
N LEU A 24 16.52 6.45 -55.59
CA LEU A 24 16.56 6.55 -54.12
C LEU A 24 15.37 5.85 -53.46
N LEU A 25 14.17 5.89 -54.06
CA LEU A 25 12.99 5.21 -53.53
C LEU A 25 13.00 3.68 -53.72
N LEU A 26 13.80 3.14 -54.65
CA LEU A 26 14.04 1.69 -54.80
C LEU A 26 15.14 1.16 -53.86
N SER A 27 15.86 2.04 -53.14
CA SER A 27 16.90 1.65 -52.18
C SER A 27 16.44 1.62 -50.72
N CYS A 28 15.19 2.00 -50.44
CA CYS A 28 14.54 1.71 -49.17
C CYS A 28 14.10 0.23 -49.18
N GLY A 29 15.06 -0.69 -49.06
CA GLY A 29 14.75 -1.97 -48.43
C GLY A 29 14.06 -1.64 -47.12
N GLN A 30 12.85 -2.16 -46.91
CA GLN A 30 12.15 -1.97 -45.64
C GLN A 30 13.16 -2.23 -44.52
N PRO A 31 13.27 -1.34 -43.51
CA PRO A 31 14.14 -1.60 -42.39
C PRO A 31 13.81 -3.00 -41.91
N SER A 32 14.81 -3.89 -41.98
CA SER A 32 14.64 -5.27 -41.52
C SER A 32 14.01 -5.18 -40.14
N PRO A 33 12.86 -5.85 -39.91
CA PRO A 33 12.19 -5.75 -38.61
C PRO A 33 13.23 -6.02 -37.53
N PRO A 34 13.25 -5.22 -36.45
CA PRO A 34 14.23 -5.39 -35.39
C PRO A 34 14.27 -6.86 -34.99
N PRO A 35 15.46 -7.43 -34.75
CA PRO A 35 15.56 -8.85 -34.40
C PRO A 35 14.60 -9.14 -33.25
N PRO A 36 13.83 -10.24 -33.34
CA PRO A 36 12.75 -10.50 -32.40
C PRO A 36 13.32 -10.53 -30.98
N GLN A 37 12.75 -9.68 -30.11
CA GLN A 37 13.18 -9.58 -28.73
C GLN A 37 12.52 -10.69 -27.91
N ALA A 38 13.32 -11.33 -27.05
CA ALA A 38 12.80 -12.29 -26.09
C ALA A 38 11.89 -11.56 -25.10
N VAL A 39 10.63 -11.97 -24.99
CA VAL A 39 9.70 -11.47 -23.96
C VAL A 39 9.39 -12.53 -22.90
N ARG A 40 9.74 -13.80 -23.18
CA ARG A 40 9.58 -14.93 -22.27
C ARG A 40 10.82 -15.83 -22.33
N VAL A 41 11.30 -16.27 -21.17
CA VAL A 41 12.37 -17.28 -21.04
C VAL A 41 11.81 -18.45 -20.24
N GLU A 42 11.95 -19.66 -20.77
CA GLU A 42 11.60 -20.89 -20.08
C GLU A 42 12.87 -21.65 -19.73
N VAL A 43 12.94 -22.19 -18.51
CA VAL A 43 14.09 -22.94 -18.00
C VAL A 43 13.64 -24.30 -17.52
N THR A 44 14.39 -25.35 -17.88
CA THR A 44 14.13 -26.72 -17.46
C THR A 44 15.40 -27.36 -16.87
N PRO A 45 15.34 -27.94 -15.67
CA PRO A 45 14.20 -27.88 -14.74
C PRO A 45 13.97 -26.46 -14.20
N GLY A 46 12.73 -26.12 -13.86
CA GLY A 46 12.32 -24.84 -13.25
C GLY A 46 12.61 -24.73 -11.74
N GLY A 47 13.09 -25.82 -11.13
CA GLY A 47 13.58 -25.92 -9.75
C GLY A 47 14.46 -27.16 -9.61
N LEU A 48 15.46 -27.12 -8.73
CA LEU A 48 16.52 -28.11 -8.67
C LEU A 48 16.87 -28.51 -7.23
N LEU A 49 16.83 -29.81 -6.94
CA LEU A 49 17.33 -30.40 -5.70
C LEU A 49 18.68 -31.10 -5.96
N LEU A 50 19.72 -30.61 -5.29
CA LEU A 50 21.02 -31.25 -5.16
C LEU A 50 21.16 -31.81 -3.74
N THR A 51 21.99 -32.82 -3.56
CA THR A 51 22.05 -33.58 -2.30
C THR A 51 23.40 -33.54 -1.59
N ARG A 52 24.45 -33.12 -2.29
CA ARG A 52 25.81 -33.03 -1.76
C ARG A 52 26.69 -32.08 -2.56
N ALA A 53 27.73 -31.54 -1.92
CA ALA A 53 28.76 -30.78 -2.59
C ALA A 53 29.39 -31.58 -3.76
N GLY A 54 29.67 -30.89 -4.86
CA GLY A 54 30.18 -31.45 -6.11
C GLY A 54 29.12 -32.05 -7.04
N GLU A 55 27.90 -32.32 -6.57
CA GLU A 55 26.81 -32.73 -7.44
C GLU A 55 26.47 -31.61 -8.43
N SER A 56 26.17 -31.97 -9.68
CA SER A 56 25.93 -30.99 -10.74
C SER A 56 24.78 -31.38 -11.65
N GLN A 57 24.05 -30.37 -12.14
CA GLN A 57 22.99 -30.53 -13.14
C GLN A 57 22.98 -29.35 -14.11
N THR A 58 22.63 -29.60 -15.37
CA THR A 58 22.62 -28.56 -16.41
C THR A 58 21.20 -28.07 -16.68
N LEU A 59 21.03 -26.75 -16.69
CA LEU A 59 19.81 -26.08 -17.09
C LEU A 59 19.70 -26.01 -18.62
N ARG A 60 18.47 -26.13 -19.13
CA ARG A 60 18.14 -25.84 -20.53
C ARG A 60 17.26 -24.61 -20.57
N ALA A 61 17.66 -23.59 -21.34
CA ALA A 61 16.91 -22.35 -21.49
C ALA A 61 16.39 -22.21 -22.93
N ARG A 62 15.16 -21.71 -23.07
CA ARG A 62 14.55 -21.34 -24.36
C ARG A 62 13.96 -19.93 -24.26
N ALA A 63 14.03 -19.17 -25.34
CA ALA A 63 13.51 -17.81 -25.40
C ALA A 63 12.39 -17.73 -26.44
N TYR A 64 11.35 -16.97 -26.14
CA TYR A 64 10.18 -16.81 -27.00
C TYR A 64 9.88 -15.33 -27.25
N ASP A 65 9.37 -15.02 -28.45
CA ASP A 65 8.84 -13.70 -28.81
C ASP A 65 7.40 -13.49 -28.31
N ALA A 66 6.85 -12.29 -28.53
CA ALA A 66 5.49 -11.92 -28.10
C ALA A 66 4.38 -12.74 -28.79
N GLN A 67 4.68 -13.40 -29.90
CA GLN A 67 3.77 -14.31 -30.59
C GLN A 67 3.91 -15.76 -30.09
N GLY A 68 4.72 -16.00 -29.07
CA GLY A 68 4.97 -17.33 -28.49
C GLY A 68 5.86 -18.22 -29.35
N ARG A 69 6.58 -17.67 -30.34
CA ARG A 69 7.50 -18.42 -31.19
C ARG A 69 8.87 -18.48 -30.56
N GLU A 70 9.50 -19.65 -30.59
CA GLU A 70 10.87 -19.81 -30.08
C GLU A 70 11.85 -19.04 -30.98
N ILE A 71 12.78 -18.32 -30.34
CA ILE A 71 13.80 -17.52 -31.01
C ILE A 71 15.19 -17.89 -30.50
N LYS A 72 16.20 -17.69 -31.36
CA LYS A 72 17.59 -17.83 -30.95
C LYS A 72 17.99 -16.65 -30.08
N ALA A 73 18.41 -16.92 -28.85
CA ALA A 73 18.90 -15.91 -27.92
C ALA A 73 20.22 -16.36 -27.28
N ALA A 74 21.06 -15.40 -26.90
CA ALA A 74 22.19 -15.63 -26.02
C ALA A 74 21.71 -15.60 -24.57
N PHE A 75 22.13 -16.59 -23.79
CA PHE A 75 21.77 -16.71 -22.38
C PHE A 75 22.95 -16.37 -21.48
N THR A 76 22.66 -15.69 -20.37
CA THR A 76 23.61 -15.45 -19.29
C THR A 76 23.07 -16.04 -18.00
N TYR A 77 23.96 -16.57 -17.17
CA TYR A 77 23.62 -17.27 -15.94
C TYR A 77 24.33 -16.61 -14.77
N SER A 78 23.63 -16.47 -13.64
CA SER A 78 24.22 -16.00 -12.39
C SER A 78 23.56 -16.68 -11.20
N SER A 79 24.29 -16.82 -10.09
CA SER A 79 23.77 -17.40 -8.85
C SER A 79 23.70 -16.33 -7.77
N SER A 80 22.61 -16.28 -7.01
CA SER A 80 22.45 -15.40 -5.85
C SER A 80 23.41 -15.75 -4.72
N ASN A 81 23.83 -17.02 -4.63
CA ASN A 81 24.77 -17.50 -3.64
C ASN A 81 25.72 -18.55 -4.23
N PRO A 82 26.80 -18.10 -4.90
CA PRO A 82 27.79 -19.00 -5.50
C PRO A 82 28.50 -19.92 -4.49
N ALA A 83 28.49 -19.59 -3.20
CA ALA A 83 29.06 -20.43 -2.14
C ALA A 83 28.19 -21.66 -1.82
N ILE A 84 26.91 -21.65 -2.20
CA ILE A 84 26.00 -22.81 -2.08
C ILE A 84 25.83 -23.53 -3.41
N ALA A 85 25.58 -22.79 -4.49
CA ALA A 85 25.50 -23.35 -5.84
C ALA A 85 26.11 -22.39 -6.85
N SER A 86 27.16 -22.82 -7.53
CA SER A 86 27.80 -22.08 -8.63
C SER A 86 27.15 -22.45 -9.96
N VAL A 87 27.18 -21.55 -10.95
CA VAL A 87 26.69 -21.82 -12.31
C VAL A 87 27.73 -21.43 -13.36
N THR A 88 27.95 -22.27 -14.37
CA THR A 88 28.86 -21.97 -15.49
C THR A 88 28.14 -21.19 -16.61
N PRO A 89 28.85 -20.57 -17.56
CA PRO A 89 28.25 -19.89 -18.71
C PRO A 89 27.36 -20.79 -19.58
N GLU A 90 27.59 -22.12 -19.57
CA GLU A 90 26.79 -23.12 -20.28
C GLU A 90 25.55 -23.57 -19.49
N GLY A 91 25.29 -22.96 -18.33
CA GLY A 91 24.14 -23.29 -17.48
C GLY A 91 24.32 -24.54 -16.62
N ARG A 92 25.56 -25.01 -16.41
CA ARG A 92 25.83 -26.13 -15.49
C ARG A 92 25.89 -25.60 -14.06
N ILE A 93 24.97 -26.06 -13.22
CA ILE A 93 24.91 -25.77 -11.79
C ILE A 93 25.69 -26.84 -11.04
N THR A 94 26.48 -26.44 -10.04
CA THR A 94 27.22 -27.34 -9.15
C THR A 94 27.02 -26.91 -7.70
N ALA A 95 26.64 -27.84 -6.83
CA ALA A 95 26.57 -27.61 -5.39
C ALA A 95 27.98 -27.42 -4.82
N GLN A 96 28.17 -26.36 -4.05
CA GLN A 96 29.43 -26.00 -3.39
C GLN A 96 29.39 -26.27 -1.88
N ALA A 97 28.20 -26.47 -1.31
CA ALA A 97 27.98 -26.84 0.09
C ALA A 97 26.99 -28.02 0.17
N ASP A 98 26.90 -28.68 1.32
CA ASP A 98 25.97 -29.81 1.55
C ASP A 98 24.59 -29.37 2.04
N LEU A 99 24.42 -28.08 2.36
CA LEU A 99 23.16 -27.54 2.87
C LEU A 99 23.00 -26.07 2.50
N GLY A 100 21.85 -25.70 1.96
CA GLY A 100 21.47 -24.32 1.73
C GLY A 100 20.59 -24.17 0.50
N SER A 101 20.36 -22.92 0.11
CA SER A 101 19.70 -22.60 -1.14
C SER A 101 20.48 -21.54 -1.91
N ALA A 102 20.24 -21.51 -3.21
CA ALA A 102 20.64 -20.43 -4.09
C ALA A 102 19.57 -20.26 -5.16
N ARG A 103 19.56 -19.10 -5.81
CA ARG A 103 18.74 -18.84 -6.98
C ARG A 103 19.62 -18.63 -8.19
N VAL A 104 19.33 -19.35 -9.26
CA VAL A 104 20.01 -19.18 -10.53
C VAL A 104 19.13 -18.32 -11.44
N VAL A 105 19.65 -17.15 -11.82
CA VAL A 105 19.00 -16.23 -12.76
C VAL A 105 19.51 -16.53 -14.16
N VAL A 106 18.59 -16.76 -15.09
CA VAL A 106 18.85 -17.00 -16.51
C VAL A 106 18.30 -15.83 -17.30
N GLN A 107 19.13 -15.13 -18.07
CA GLN A 107 18.74 -13.90 -18.76
C GLN A 107 19.02 -13.97 -20.26
N ALA A 108 18.03 -13.56 -21.06
CA ALA A 108 18.09 -13.36 -22.50
C ALA A 108 17.68 -11.92 -22.84
N GLY A 109 18.66 -11.05 -23.12
CA GLY A 109 18.41 -9.62 -23.30
C GLY A 109 17.88 -8.98 -22.02
N GLN A 110 16.68 -8.40 -22.06
CA GLN A 110 16.00 -7.80 -20.90
C GLN A 110 15.08 -8.76 -20.15
N THR A 111 14.85 -9.95 -20.70
CA THR A 111 13.95 -10.96 -20.11
C THR A 111 14.77 -11.93 -19.29
N ARG A 112 14.28 -12.27 -18.09
CA ARG A 112 14.91 -13.24 -17.20
C ARG A 112 13.93 -14.30 -16.72
N ALA A 113 14.45 -15.43 -16.29
CA ALA A 113 13.77 -16.47 -15.54
C ALA A 113 14.63 -16.84 -14.33
N GLU A 114 14.02 -17.36 -13.28
CA GLU A 114 14.71 -17.77 -12.05
C GLU A 114 14.47 -19.26 -11.78
N VAL A 115 15.50 -19.93 -11.27
CA VAL A 115 15.45 -21.33 -10.84
C VAL A 115 15.94 -21.41 -9.40
N GLY A 116 15.10 -21.91 -8.50
CA GLY A 116 15.47 -22.20 -7.13
C GLY A 116 16.28 -23.48 -7.05
N VAL A 117 17.47 -23.38 -6.48
CA VAL A 117 18.36 -24.50 -6.20
C VAL A 117 18.37 -24.74 -4.70
N MET A 118 18.04 -25.96 -4.30
CA MET A 118 18.09 -26.40 -2.92
C MET A 118 19.17 -27.48 -2.81
N VAL A 119 20.09 -27.30 -1.86
CA VAL A 119 21.00 -28.37 -1.46
C VAL A 119 20.53 -28.89 -0.11
N ALA A 120 20.08 -30.13 -0.06
CA ALA A 120 19.48 -30.73 1.13
C ALA A 120 19.82 -32.21 1.23
N GLN A 121 19.82 -32.74 2.45
CA GLN A 121 20.18 -34.12 2.73
C GLN A 121 18.92 -35.00 2.76
N PRO A 122 18.79 -35.97 1.83
CA PRO A 122 17.73 -36.97 1.88
C PRO A 122 17.75 -37.79 3.17
N VAL A 123 16.64 -38.47 3.47
CA VAL A 123 16.70 -39.60 4.41
C VAL A 123 17.54 -40.76 3.83
N VAL A 124 18.11 -41.57 4.71
CA VAL A 124 18.97 -42.69 4.31
C VAL A 124 18.17 -43.68 3.44
N GLY A 125 18.74 -44.06 2.30
CA GLY A 125 18.11 -45.01 1.36
C GLY A 125 17.07 -44.38 0.42
N ALA A 126 16.99 -43.05 0.34
CA ALA A 126 16.12 -42.38 -0.63
C ALA A 126 16.57 -42.66 -2.08
N THR A 127 15.60 -42.95 -2.94
CA THR A 127 15.77 -43.06 -4.39
C THR A 127 15.51 -41.70 -5.04
N LEU A 128 16.48 -41.19 -5.78
CA LEU A 128 16.38 -39.91 -6.48
C LEU A 128 16.08 -40.15 -7.96
N VAL A 129 15.13 -39.39 -8.52
CA VAL A 129 14.78 -39.46 -9.95
C VAL A 129 14.83 -38.10 -10.61
N SER A 130 15.32 -38.04 -11.84
CA SER A 130 15.26 -36.85 -12.68
C SER A 130 13.89 -36.71 -13.35
N ASP A 131 13.55 -35.50 -13.80
CA ASP A 131 12.29 -35.25 -14.52
C ASP A 131 12.17 -36.12 -15.79
N SER A 132 13.29 -36.42 -16.46
CA SER A 132 13.32 -37.28 -17.65
C SER A 132 13.04 -38.75 -17.39
N GLN A 133 13.14 -39.20 -16.14
CA GLN A 133 12.87 -40.59 -15.75
C GLN A 133 11.41 -40.81 -15.37
N VAL A 134 10.60 -39.74 -15.25
CA VAL A 134 9.18 -39.82 -14.90
C VAL A 134 8.34 -39.79 -16.17
N VAL A 135 7.56 -40.86 -16.40
CA VAL A 135 6.74 -41.04 -17.60
C VAL A 135 5.29 -40.61 -17.34
N LEU A 136 4.73 -41.05 -16.21
CA LEU A 136 3.32 -40.87 -15.88
C LEU A 136 3.11 -40.77 -14.37
N ILE A 137 2.19 -39.92 -13.93
CA ILE A 137 1.77 -39.79 -12.52
C ILE A 137 0.25 -39.99 -12.42
N GLU A 138 -0.23 -40.93 -11.62
CA GLU A 138 -1.66 -41.28 -11.55
C GLU A 138 -2.19 -41.31 -10.13
N GLY A 139 -3.37 -40.75 -9.89
CA GLY A 139 -4.02 -40.85 -8.58
C GLY A 139 -4.63 -42.24 -8.39
N THR A 140 -4.50 -42.84 -7.20
CA THR A 140 -5.16 -44.14 -6.96
C THR A 140 -6.66 -44.01 -6.70
N ASP A 141 -7.10 -42.82 -6.23
CA ASP A 141 -8.50 -42.47 -6.06
C ASP A 141 -8.72 -41.00 -6.49
N PRO A 142 -9.52 -40.74 -7.54
CA PRO A 142 -9.82 -39.39 -8.02
C PRO A 142 -10.79 -38.61 -7.11
N ASN A 143 -11.42 -39.26 -6.12
CA ASN A 143 -12.34 -38.63 -5.18
C ASN A 143 -11.68 -38.33 -3.82
N ALA A 144 -10.59 -39.01 -3.46
CA ALA A 144 -9.87 -38.77 -2.21
C ALA A 144 -9.21 -37.37 -2.18
N PRO A 145 -9.21 -36.67 -1.03
CA PRO A 145 -8.50 -35.40 -0.86
C PRO A 145 -6.98 -35.63 -0.92
N PHE A 146 -6.25 -34.72 -1.58
CA PHE A 146 -4.81 -34.81 -1.71
C PHE A 146 -4.13 -34.22 -0.46
N GLU A 147 -3.84 -35.06 0.52
CA GLU A 147 -3.20 -34.71 1.81
C GLU A 147 -2.14 -35.75 2.20
N VAL A 148 -1.42 -35.53 3.32
CA VAL A 148 -0.47 -36.54 3.83
C VAL A 148 -1.19 -37.88 4.01
N GLY A 149 -0.65 -38.94 3.42
CA GLY A 149 -1.30 -40.26 3.30
C GLY A 149 -1.96 -40.52 1.94
N TYR A 150 -2.08 -39.51 1.07
CA TYR A 150 -2.61 -39.70 -0.29
C TYR A 150 -1.73 -40.65 -1.10
N ARG A 151 -2.37 -41.52 -1.86
CA ARG A 151 -1.70 -42.54 -2.66
C ARG A 151 -1.77 -42.22 -4.14
N TYR A 152 -0.63 -42.35 -4.80
CA TYR A 152 -0.50 -42.12 -6.23
C TYR A 152 0.56 -43.03 -6.83
N ILE A 153 0.46 -43.30 -8.12
CA ILE A 153 1.34 -44.17 -8.88
C ILE A 153 2.25 -43.30 -9.73
N VAL A 154 3.54 -43.62 -9.76
CA VAL A 154 4.51 -42.99 -10.64
C VAL A 154 5.10 -44.07 -11.53
N THR A 155 4.98 -43.90 -12.84
CA THR A 155 5.63 -44.73 -13.83
C THR A 155 6.99 -44.14 -14.16
N LEU A 156 8.04 -44.90 -13.90
CA LEU A 156 9.43 -44.52 -14.10
C LEU A 156 10.07 -45.34 -15.21
N GLU A 157 11.03 -44.76 -15.93
CA GLU A 157 11.80 -45.46 -16.95
C GLU A 157 13.30 -45.34 -16.67
N GLY A 158 14.05 -46.45 -16.82
CA GLY A 158 15.50 -46.47 -16.59
C GLY A 158 15.91 -46.26 -15.12
N VAL A 159 15.00 -46.55 -14.17
CA VAL A 159 15.24 -46.48 -12.72
C VAL A 159 15.18 -47.90 -12.16
N SER A 160 16.16 -48.29 -11.33
CA SER A 160 16.12 -49.57 -10.63
C SER A 160 14.95 -49.62 -9.64
N PRO A 161 14.28 -50.78 -9.46
CA PRO A 161 13.14 -50.89 -8.56
C PRO A 161 13.51 -50.38 -7.15
N PRO A 162 12.83 -49.33 -6.63
CA PRO A 162 13.13 -48.83 -5.29
C PRO A 162 12.66 -49.85 -4.23
N ALA A 163 13.28 -49.84 -3.05
CA ALA A 163 12.88 -50.74 -1.97
C ALA A 163 11.52 -50.30 -1.38
N VAL A 164 10.63 -51.25 -1.12
CA VAL A 164 9.38 -50.97 -0.39
C VAL A 164 9.72 -50.44 1.00
N GLY A 165 9.03 -49.38 1.43
CA GLY A 165 9.29 -48.65 2.68
C GLY A 165 10.37 -47.57 2.58
N SER A 166 11.15 -47.51 1.49
CA SER A 166 12.07 -46.40 1.22
C SER A 166 11.32 -45.15 0.76
N VAL A 167 12.03 -44.04 0.60
CA VAL A 167 11.51 -42.81 0.02
C VAL A 167 11.95 -42.68 -1.43
N LEU A 168 11.06 -42.18 -2.28
CA LEU A 168 11.39 -41.77 -3.64
C LEU A 168 11.06 -40.29 -3.82
N MET A 169 11.95 -39.52 -4.45
CA MET A 169 11.70 -38.10 -4.74
C MET A 169 12.41 -37.59 -5.99
N SER A 170 11.84 -36.56 -6.61
CA SER A 170 12.41 -35.90 -7.79
C SER A 170 13.53 -34.93 -7.44
N GLN A 171 14.51 -34.82 -8.34
CA GLN A 171 15.57 -33.82 -8.30
C GLN A 171 15.26 -32.58 -9.14
N GLY A 172 14.31 -32.70 -10.08
CA GLY A 172 13.89 -31.59 -10.94
C GLY A 172 12.62 -30.90 -10.43
N SER A 173 11.72 -30.55 -11.33
CA SER A 173 10.53 -29.75 -11.06
C SER A 173 9.25 -30.56 -10.90
N LEU A 174 9.28 -31.86 -11.21
CA LEU A 174 8.07 -32.68 -11.13
C LEU A 174 7.68 -32.97 -9.68
N PRO A 175 6.38 -32.92 -9.32
CA PRO A 175 5.88 -33.11 -7.96
C PRO A 175 5.87 -34.60 -7.56
N VAL A 176 7.03 -35.24 -7.53
CA VAL A 176 7.19 -36.65 -7.15
C VAL A 176 7.95 -36.69 -5.84
N ALA A 177 7.28 -37.07 -4.76
CA ALA A 177 7.90 -37.39 -3.48
C ALA A 177 6.97 -38.23 -2.59
N GLY A 178 7.49 -39.31 -2.00
CA GLY A 178 6.69 -40.12 -1.10
C GLY A 178 7.39 -41.37 -0.60
N ARG A 179 6.72 -42.06 0.33
CA ARG A 179 7.12 -43.39 0.79
C ARG A 179 6.66 -44.44 -0.22
N VAL A 180 7.55 -45.33 -0.60
CA VAL A 180 7.26 -46.43 -1.53
C VAL A 180 6.42 -47.49 -0.83
N LEU A 181 5.18 -47.68 -1.29
CA LEU A 181 4.27 -48.71 -0.79
C LEU A 181 4.35 -49.99 -1.62
N GLU A 182 4.43 -49.85 -2.95
CA GLU A 182 4.42 -50.98 -3.87
C GLU A 182 5.28 -50.66 -5.10
N VAL A 183 5.95 -51.67 -5.64
CA VAL A 183 6.73 -51.57 -6.87
C VAL A 183 6.36 -52.72 -7.80
N ARG A 184 5.97 -52.39 -9.03
CA ARG A 184 5.66 -53.35 -10.09
C ARG A 184 6.53 -53.07 -11.30
N GLN A 185 7.11 -54.11 -11.87
CA GLN A 185 7.82 -54.02 -13.14
C GLN A 185 6.85 -54.27 -14.30
N ASN A 186 6.90 -53.43 -15.33
CA ASN A 186 6.16 -53.60 -16.57
C ASN A 186 7.10 -53.32 -17.76
N GLY A 187 7.77 -54.37 -18.26
CA GLY A 187 8.80 -54.22 -19.28
C GLY A 187 9.98 -53.37 -18.78
N ASN A 188 10.28 -52.27 -19.47
CA ASN A 188 11.33 -51.31 -19.09
C ASN A 188 10.84 -50.23 -18.12
N GLN A 189 9.55 -50.25 -17.74
CA GLN A 189 8.95 -49.29 -16.85
C GLN A 189 8.77 -49.87 -15.45
N THR A 190 9.02 -49.03 -14.44
CA THR A 190 8.81 -49.32 -13.03
C THR A 190 7.61 -48.51 -12.55
N LEU A 191 6.51 -49.17 -12.21
CA LEU A 191 5.35 -48.53 -11.59
C LEU A 191 5.56 -48.55 -10.08
N VAL A 192 5.56 -47.37 -9.46
CA VAL A 192 5.79 -47.18 -8.03
C VAL A 192 4.56 -46.55 -7.41
N THR A 193 3.89 -47.25 -6.50
CA THR A 193 2.85 -46.65 -5.67
C THR A 193 3.52 -45.92 -4.50
N LEU A 194 3.30 -44.62 -4.43
CA LEU A 194 3.79 -43.72 -3.39
C LEU A 194 2.66 -43.33 -2.45
N GLU A 195 3.00 -43.20 -1.18
CA GLU A 195 2.24 -42.48 -0.16
C GLU A 195 2.88 -41.12 0.06
N LEU A 196 2.09 -40.05 -0.04
CA LEU A 196 2.56 -38.71 0.29
C LEU A 196 2.89 -38.63 1.78
N VAL A 197 4.11 -38.19 2.11
CA VAL A 197 4.57 -38.01 3.48
C VAL A 197 5.04 -36.58 3.72
N SER A 198 5.20 -36.20 4.99
CA SER A 198 5.70 -34.87 5.35
C SER A 198 7.18 -34.67 4.97
N ILE A 199 7.60 -33.42 4.80
CA ILE A 199 8.95 -33.08 4.32
C ILE A 199 10.08 -33.60 5.22
N ASP A 200 9.85 -33.70 6.54
CA ASP A 200 10.80 -34.26 7.51
C ASP A 200 11.00 -35.78 7.35
N GLN A 201 10.05 -36.47 6.69
CA GLN A 201 10.21 -37.87 6.32
C GLN A 201 10.93 -38.03 4.97
N LEU A 202 11.06 -36.96 4.18
CA LEU A 202 11.75 -36.96 2.88
C LEU A 202 13.20 -36.50 3.02
N LEU A 203 13.42 -35.43 3.79
CA LEU A 203 14.70 -34.76 3.98
C LEU A 203 15.08 -34.75 5.46
N SER A 204 16.28 -35.26 5.76
CA SER A 204 16.83 -35.28 7.13
C SER A 204 17.38 -33.93 7.55
N ARG A 205 17.91 -33.14 6.60
CA ARG A 205 18.36 -31.75 6.82
C ARG A 205 18.07 -30.92 5.59
N TYR A 206 17.49 -29.75 5.80
CA TYR A 206 17.20 -28.81 4.72
C TYR A 206 17.20 -27.37 5.22
N ARG A 207 17.55 -26.43 4.34
CA ARG A 207 17.50 -24.99 4.61
C ARG A 207 17.15 -24.26 3.33
N LEU A 208 16.06 -23.49 3.37
CA LEU A 208 15.61 -22.70 2.23
C LEU A 208 15.52 -21.24 2.66
N GLN A 209 16.21 -20.35 1.95
CA GLN A 209 16.22 -18.93 2.26
C GLN A 209 16.41 -18.15 0.95
N GLU A 210 15.32 -17.90 0.25
CA GLU A 210 15.33 -17.19 -1.04
C GLU A 210 14.20 -16.18 -1.15
N THR A 211 14.46 -15.10 -1.87
CA THR A 211 13.44 -14.16 -2.35
C THR A 211 13.38 -14.23 -3.86
N PHE A 212 12.33 -14.79 -4.41
CA PHE A 212 12.12 -14.92 -5.84
C PHE A 212 11.46 -13.68 -6.42
N ASP A 213 11.82 -13.32 -7.64
CA ASP A 213 11.14 -12.32 -8.44
C ASP A 213 10.23 -13.01 -9.47
N LEU A 214 8.93 -12.75 -9.37
CA LEU A 214 7.94 -13.43 -10.19
C LEU A 214 7.80 -12.81 -11.60
N ARG A 215 8.50 -11.71 -11.92
CA ARG A 215 8.54 -11.11 -13.26
C ARG A 215 8.86 -12.06 -14.39
N GLY A 216 9.76 -12.99 -14.11
CA GLY A 216 10.32 -13.93 -15.07
C GLY A 216 9.57 -15.24 -15.15
N VAL A 217 8.56 -15.43 -14.30
CA VAL A 217 7.80 -16.67 -14.23
C VAL A 217 6.72 -16.63 -15.30
N SER A 218 6.71 -17.65 -16.15
CA SER A 218 5.64 -17.83 -17.12
C SER A 218 4.37 -18.33 -16.41
N PRO A 219 3.28 -17.55 -16.40
CA PRO A 219 2.02 -18.00 -15.81
C PRO A 219 1.44 -19.15 -16.62
N HIS A 220 0.83 -20.11 -15.92
CA HIS A 220 -0.08 -21.05 -16.53
C HIS A 220 -1.45 -20.39 -16.73
N ILE A 221 -2.00 -20.50 -17.94
CA ILE A 221 -3.31 -19.96 -18.29
C ILE A 221 -4.31 -21.13 -18.34
N PRO A 222 -5.44 -21.06 -17.62
CA PRO A 222 -6.49 -22.07 -17.69
C PRO A 222 -7.08 -22.20 -19.11
N GLN A 223 -7.38 -23.43 -19.54
CA GLN A 223 -7.88 -23.72 -20.89
C GLN A 223 -9.20 -22.98 -21.21
N ASP A 224 -10.13 -22.92 -20.25
CA ASP A 224 -11.40 -22.21 -20.40
C ASP A 224 -11.21 -20.69 -20.56
N VAL A 225 -10.11 -20.14 -20.05
CA VAL A 225 -9.71 -18.76 -20.27
C VAL A 225 -9.13 -18.58 -21.67
N GLU A 226 -8.20 -19.45 -22.12
CA GLU A 226 -7.65 -19.42 -23.48
C GLU A 226 -8.72 -19.55 -24.58
N GLU A 227 -9.78 -20.32 -24.32
CA GLU A 227 -10.88 -20.50 -25.28
C GLU A 227 -11.71 -19.23 -25.46
N ASN A 228 -11.88 -18.43 -24.39
CA ASN A 228 -12.76 -17.26 -24.39
C ASN A 228 -12.03 -15.91 -24.53
N PHE A 229 -10.75 -15.83 -24.18
CA PHE A 229 -9.98 -14.58 -24.10
C PHE A 229 -8.79 -14.57 -25.04
N GLU A 230 -8.49 -13.39 -25.59
CA GLU A 230 -7.20 -13.08 -26.21
C GLU A 230 -6.25 -12.60 -25.11
N ILE A 231 -5.07 -13.23 -25.02
CA ILE A 231 -4.10 -13.00 -23.94
C ILE A 231 -2.77 -12.63 -24.57
N THR A 232 -2.30 -11.42 -24.28
CA THR A 232 -1.07 -10.88 -24.85
C THR A 232 -0.05 -10.61 -23.75
N PRO A 233 1.13 -11.27 -23.77
CA PRO A 233 2.25 -10.92 -22.91
C PRO A 233 2.93 -9.64 -23.43
N GLU A 234 3.04 -8.62 -22.57
CA GLU A 234 3.69 -7.33 -22.89
C GLU A 234 5.17 -7.27 -22.43
N GLY A 235 5.67 -8.37 -21.86
CA GLY A 235 7.03 -8.50 -21.33
C GLY A 235 7.21 -7.91 -19.92
N GLY A 236 8.17 -8.47 -19.18
CA GLY A 236 8.52 -8.01 -17.83
C GLY A 236 7.46 -8.29 -16.76
N GLY A 237 6.68 -9.38 -16.90
CA GLY A 237 5.61 -9.73 -15.96
C GLY A 237 4.28 -9.00 -16.22
N ARG A 238 4.11 -8.39 -17.40
CA ARG A 238 2.89 -7.67 -17.81
C ARG A 238 2.05 -8.47 -18.80
N TYR A 239 0.73 -8.48 -18.58
CA TYR A 239 -0.25 -9.23 -19.37
C TYR A 239 -1.48 -8.39 -19.65
N SER A 240 -2.02 -8.49 -20.86
CA SER A 240 -3.35 -7.99 -21.19
C SER A 240 -4.28 -9.14 -21.60
N LEU A 241 -5.49 -9.16 -21.07
CA LEU A 241 -6.53 -10.12 -21.38
C LEU A 241 -7.79 -9.38 -21.84
N SER A 242 -8.36 -9.78 -22.98
CA SER A 242 -9.60 -9.21 -23.51
C SER A 242 -10.51 -10.32 -24.01
N LEU A 243 -11.81 -10.21 -23.74
CA LEU A 243 -12.80 -11.16 -24.25
C LEU A 243 -12.76 -11.15 -25.80
N LYS A 244 -12.73 -12.32 -26.43
CA LYS A 244 -12.69 -12.41 -27.91
C LYS A 244 -13.94 -11.76 -28.53
N PRO A 245 -13.84 -11.08 -29.69
CA PRO A 245 -14.95 -10.30 -30.26
C PRO A 245 -16.24 -11.10 -30.56
N ASP A 246 -16.12 -12.41 -30.78
CA ASP A 246 -17.23 -13.33 -31.08
C ASP A 246 -17.81 -14.01 -29.82
N LYS A 247 -17.24 -13.76 -28.65
CA LYS A 247 -17.66 -14.37 -27.39
C LYS A 247 -18.50 -13.40 -26.58
N SER A 248 -19.61 -13.92 -26.03
CA SER A 248 -20.37 -13.29 -24.96
C SER A 248 -20.62 -14.33 -23.88
N LEU A 249 -20.49 -13.94 -22.62
CA LEU A 249 -20.73 -14.85 -21.51
C LEU A 249 -22.16 -14.61 -21.05
N SER A 250 -23.06 -15.59 -21.20
CA SER A 250 -24.44 -15.48 -20.72
C SER A 250 -24.90 -16.77 -20.04
N THR A 251 -25.77 -16.65 -19.03
CA THR A 251 -26.36 -17.79 -18.31
C THR A 251 -27.69 -17.42 -17.66
N THR A 252 -28.51 -18.45 -17.41
CA THR A 252 -29.77 -18.35 -16.67
C THR A 252 -29.67 -19.20 -15.40
N ALA A 253 -29.59 -18.55 -14.24
CA ALA A 253 -29.62 -19.22 -12.94
C ALA A 253 -31.08 -19.32 -12.43
N LEU A 254 -31.47 -20.47 -11.88
CA LEU A 254 -32.83 -20.71 -11.38
C LEU A 254 -32.85 -20.64 -9.85
N GLY A 255 -33.76 -19.83 -9.30
CA GLY A 255 -33.89 -19.60 -7.86
C GLY A 255 -34.46 -20.78 -7.05
N PRO A 256 -34.49 -20.68 -5.70
CA PRO A 256 -34.95 -21.68 -4.73
C PRO A 256 -36.35 -22.30 -4.95
N GLY A 257 -37.22 -21.65 -5.72
CA GLY A 257 -38.56 -22.17 -6.06
C GLY A 257 -38.61 -23.08 -7.28
N ALA A 258 -37.48 -23.30 -7.97
CA ALA A 258 -37.39 -24.21 -9.10
C ALA A 258 -37.19 -25.67 -8.63
N VAL A 259 -37.58 -26.65 -9.46
CA VAL A 259 -37.41 -28.09 -9.21
C VAL A 259 -35.94 -28.48 -8.93
N ARG A 260 -34.97 -27.61 -9.29
CA ARG A 260 -33.56 -27.66 -8.89
C ARG A 260 -33.01 -26.23 -8.72
N PRO A 261 -32.91 -25.70 -7.48
CA PRO A 261 -32.24 -24.43 -7.21
C PRO A 261 -30.77 -24.51 -7.62
N MET A 262 -30.26 -23.47 -8.29
CA MET A 262 -28.84 -23.39 -8.65
C MET A 262 -28.15 -22.35 -7.76
N VAL A 263 -27.63 -22.82 -6.62
CA VAL A 263 -26.81 -21.99 -5.71
C VAL A 263 -25.47 -21.64 -6.37
N ASP A 264 -24.89 -22.57 -7.14
CA ASP A 264 -23.67 -22.37 -7.92
C ASP A 264 -23.94 -22.56 -9.42
N PHE A 265 -23.36 -21.70 -10.26
CA PHE A 265 -23.48 -21.77 -11.71
C PHE A 265 -22.24 -21.22 -12.42
N ASN A 266 -22.05 -21.59 -13.69
CA ASN A 266 -20.94 -21.09 -14.51
C ASN A 266 -21.45 -20.05 -15.53
N LEU A 267 -20.63 -19.01 -15.74
CA LEU A 267 -20.82 -17.99 -16.77
C LEU A 267 -19.55 -17.95 -17.64
N GLY A 268 -19.42 -18.91 -18.55
CA GLY A 268 -18.14 -19.23 -19.18
C GLY A 268 -17.08 -19.59 -18.12
N PRO A 269 -15.90 -18.94 -18.10
CA PRO A 269 -14.87 -19.18 -17.10
C PRO A 269 -15.17 -18.56 -15.71
N LEU A 270 -16.24 -17.75 -15.58
CA LEU A 270 -16.65 -17.23 -14.27
C LEU A 270 -17.38 -18.31 -13.47
N LYS A 271 -16.90 -18.57 -12.26
CA LYS A 271 -17.56 -19.37 -11.22
C LYS A 271 -18.42 -18.45 -10.38
N CYS A 272 -19.73 -18.66 -10.40
CA CYS A 272 -20.71 -17.80 -9.75
C CYS A 272 -21.50 -18.55 -8.69
N SER A 273 -21.92 -17.83 -7.65
CA SER A 273 -22.84 -18.29 -6.63
C SER A 273 -23.94 -17.26 -6.38
N THR A 274 -25.16 -17.70 -6.03
CA THR A 274 -26.29 -16.83 -5.73
C THR A 274 -27.15 -17.36 -4.59
N ASP A 275 -27.67 -16.46 -3.75
CA ASP A 275 -28.74 -16.76 -2.78
C ASP A 275 -30.10 -16.18 -3.21
N ALA A 276 -30.17 -15.55 -4.39
CA ALA A 276 -31.37 -14.87 -4.86
C ALA A 276 -32.58 -15.80 -5.05
N GLY A 277 -33.75 -15.33 -4.60
CA GLY A 277 -35.02 -16.07 -4.62
C GLY A 277 -35.62 -16.35 -6.01
N SER A 278 -35.22 -15.60 -7.04
CA SER A 278 -35.82 -15.57 -8.39
C SER A 278 -34.86 -16.06 -9.49
N ALA A 279 -35.41 -16.39 -10.66
CA ALA A 279 -34.60 -16.71 -11.84
C ALA A 279 -33.83 -15.47 -12.30
N LEU A 280 -32.54 -15.66 -12.59
CA LEU A 280 -31.58 -14.61 -12.88
C LEU A 280 -30.92 -14.84 -14.24
N ASN A 281 -31.04 -13.87 -15.14
CA ASN A 281 -30.28 -13.83 -16.38
C ASN A 281 -29.13 -12.82 -16.27
N VAL A 282 -27.90 -13.33 -16.31
CA VAL A 282 -26.68 -12.50 -16.32
C VAL A 282 -25.98 -12.66 -17.67
N SER A 283 -25.63 -11.53 -18.26
CA SER A 283 -24.73 -11.48 -19.42
C SER A 283 -23.56 -10.55 -19.15
N VAL A 284 -22.39 -10.86 -19.70
CA VAL A 284 -21.18 -10.06 -19.60
C VAL A 284 -20.66 -9.85 -21.01
N ASN A 285 -20.65 -8.59 -21.43
CA ASN A 285 -20.36 -8.23 -22.81
C ASN A 285 -18.93 -7.73 -23.01
N LYS A 286 -18.24 -7.37 -21.92
CA LYS A 286 -16.87 -6.87 -21.97
C LYS A 286 -16.12 -7.22 -20.69
N VAL A 287 -14.93 -7.78 -20.89
CA VAL A 287 -13.96 -8.04 -19.83
C VAL A 287 -12.58 -7.72 -20.40
N ASP A 288 -11.96 -6.65 -19.89
CA ASP A 288 -10.58 -6.27 -20.22
C ASP A 288 -9.76 -6.21 -18.95
N VAL A 289 -8.54 -6.73 -18.97
CA VAL A 289 -7.69 -6.83 -17.80
C VAL A 289 -6.25 -6.56 -18.22
N LYS A 290 -5.56 -5.67 -17.52
CA LYS A 290 -4.12 -5.50 -17.61
C LYS A 290 -3.50 -5.76 -16.25
N ILE A 291 -2.54 -6.64 -16.18
CA ILE A 291 -1.89 -7.00 -14.93
C ILE A 291 -0.39 -6.77 -15.10
N ASP A 292 0.20 -6.07 -14.15
CA ASP A 292 1.61 -5.81 -14.04
C ASP A 292 2.10 -6.39 -12.71
N LEU A 293 2.79 -7.52 -12.84
CA LEU A 293 3.41 -8.25 -11.73
C LEU A 293 4.88 -7.87 -11.58
N SER A 294 5.32 -6.76 -12.19
CA SER A 294 6.75 -6.49 -12.36
C SER A 294 7.52 -6.22 -11.08
N SER A 295 6.80 -6.00 -9.99
CA SER A 295 7.33 -5.74 -8.67
C SER A 295 6.99 -6.86 -7.69
N LEU A 296 6.28 -7.90 -8.12
CA LEU A 296 5.83 -9.00 -7.27
C LEU A 296 6.99 -9.99 -7.05
N GLY A 297 7.36 -10.13 -5.80
CA GLY A 297 8.31 -11.11 -5.31
C GLY A 297 7.69 -12.05 -4.28
N PHE A 298 8.40 -13.14 -4.01
CA PHE A 298 8.01 -14.15 -3.04
C PHE A 298 9.19 -14.49 -2.14
N GLU A 299 9.08 -14.21 -0.85
CA GLU A 299 10.05 -14.61 0.17
C GLU A 299 9.70 -15.98 0.73
N LEU A 300 10.67 -16.89 0.63
CA LEU A 300 10.59 -18.23 1.15
C LEU A 300 11.77 -18.47 2.08
N LEU A 301 11.50 -18.43 3.39
CA LEU A 301 12.45 -18.79 4.43
C LEU A 301 11.87 -19.97 5.20
N TRP A 302 12.52 -21.12 5.09
CA TRP A 302 12.08 -22.34 5.74
C TRP A 302 13.26 -23.01 6.44
N THR A 303 13.21 -22.98 7.76
CA THR A 303 14.22 -23.52 8.69
C THR A 303 13.50 -24.23 9.85
N ASP A 304 14.27 -24.91 10.70
CA ASP A 304 13.72 -25.61 11.86
C ASP A 304 13.05 -24.65 12.88
N GLN A 305 13.52 -23.40 12.97
CA GLN A 305 13.02 -22.40 13.94
C GLN A 305 12.07 -21.37 13.32
N THR A 306 12.28 -21.04 12.05
CA THR A 306 11.53 -19.99 11.36
C THR A 306 10.94 -20.53 10.05
N LYS A 307 9.62 -20.36 9.91
CA LYS A 307 8.89 -20.68 8.67
C LYS A 307 8.21 -19.40 8.20
N ARG A 308 8.63 -18.89 7.06
CA ARG A 308 8.16 -17.65 6.47
C ARG A 308 7.88 -17.85 4.99
N LEU A 309 6.66 -17.51 4.60
CA LEU A 309 6.11 -17.56 3.24
C LEU A 309 5.46 -16.20 3.01
N LEU A 310 6.18 -15.23 2.44
CA LEU A 310 5.65 -13.89 2.21
C LEU A 310 5.57 -13.57 0.73
N LEU A 311 4.44 -13.02 0.34
CA LEU A 311 4.24 -12.37 -0.93
C LEU A 311 4.53 -10.88 -0.73
N VAL A 312 5.53 -10.37 -1.44
CA VAL A 312 6.02 -9.01 -1.30
C VAL A 312 5.99 -8.31 -2.65
N GLY A 313 5.69 -7.02 -2.72
CA GLY A 313 5.80 -6.31 -3.99
C GLY A 313 4.74 -5.25 -4.19
N LYS A 314 4.70 -4.69 -5.41
CA LYS A 314 3.81 -3.57 -5.74
C LYS A 314 2.91 -3.86 -6.95
N PRO A 315 2.09 -4.93 -6.95
CA PRO A 315 1.37 -5.32 -8.16
C PRO A 315 0.43 -4.20 -8.60
N LYS A 316 0.37 -4.00 -9.92
CA LYS A 316 -0.56 -3.08 -10.54
C LYS A 316 -1.57 -3.86 -11.37
N VAL A 317 -2.85 -3.66 -11.10
CA VAL A 317 -3.95 -4.35 -11.78
C VAL A 317 -4.94 -3.34 -12.30
N GLN A 318 -5.17 -3.34 -13.60
CA GLN A 318 -6.27 -2.65 -14.24
C GLN A 318 -7.29 -3.68 -14.71
N PHE A 319 -8.56 -3.50 -14.39
CA PHE A 319 -9.62 -4.35 -14.93
C PHE A 319 -10.84 -3.52 -15.29
N THR A 320 -11.57 -3.97 -16.31
CA THR A 320 -12.84 -3.42 -16.78
C THR A 320 -13.82 -4.56 -16.98
N PHE A 321 -15.00 -4.42 -16.41
CA PHE A 321 -16.03 -5.44 -16.37
C PHE A 321 -17.41 -4.80 -16.58
N GLU A 322 -18.20 -5.29 -17.53
CA GLU A 322 -19.51 -4.70 -17.91
C GLU A 322 -20.66 -5.73 -17.92
N PRO A 323 -21.22 -6.10 -16.75
CA PRO A 323 -22.36 -7.01 -16.67
C PRO A 323 -23.68 -6.30 -17.00
N ARG A 324 -24.59 -7.05 -17.62
CA ARG A 324 -25.98 -6.69 -17.83
C ARG A 324 -26.91 -7.72 -17.21
N LEU A 325 -27.88 -7.23 -16.44
CA LEU A 325 -28.92 -8.01 -15.78
C LEU A 325 -30.23 -7.80 -16.53
N SER A 326 -30.92 -8.87 -16.90
CA SER A 326 -32.21 -8.76 -17.60
C SER A 326 -33.43 -9.10 -16.72
N ALA A 327 -33.23 -9.29 -15.41
CA ALA A 327 -34.29 -9.65 -14.45
C ALA A 327 -34.08 -8.96 -13.10
N ALA A 328 -35.16 -8.77 -12.35
CA ALA A 328 -35.14 -8.23 -10.99
C ALA A 328 -34.51 -9.24 -10.01
N ILE A 329 -33.71 -8.73 -9.07
CA ILE A 329 -32.93 -9.54 -8.13
C ILE A 329 -33.26 -9.10 -6.71
N ALA A 330 -33.49 -10.08 -5.84
CA ALA A 330 -33.47 -9.88 -4.40
C ALA A 330 -32.51 -10.92 -3.80
N GLY A 331 -31.29 -10.48 -3.50
CA GLY A 331 -30.23 -11.35 -2.98
C GLY A 331 -28.83 -10.91 -3.43
N LYS A 332 -27.86 -11.79 -3.20
CA LYS A 332 -26.45 -11.66 -3.55
C LYS A 332 -26.08 -12.60 -4.70
N VAL A 333 -25.31 -12.07 -5.64
CA VAL A 333 -24.65 -12.79 -6.73
C VAL A 333 -23.16 -12.46 -6.66
N SER A 334 -22.31 -13.48 -6.55
CA SER A 334 -20.85 -13.32 -6.57
C SER A 334 -20.28 -14.16 -7.69
N CYS A 335 -19.42 -13.59 -8.51
CA CYS A 335 -18.75 -14.29 -9.60
C CYS A 335 -17.25 -14.03 -9.54
N LYS A 336 -16.45 -15.07 -9.74
CA LYS A 336 -14.99 -15.01 -9.78
C LYS A 336 -14.46 -15.69 -11.03
N MET A 337 -13.44 -15.10 -11.63
CA MET A 337 -12.63 -15.67 -12.70
C MET A 337 -11.18 -15.76 -12.26
N GLN A 338 -10.50 -16.83 -12.65
CA GLN A 338 -9.06 -16.98 -12.50
C GLN A 338 -8.41 -16.72 -13.85
N PHE A 339 -7.47 -15.80 -13.95
CA PHE A 339 -6.77 -15.46 -15.20
C PHE A 339 -5.55 -16.34 -15.43
N PHE A 340 -4.75 -16.53 -14.38
CA PHE A 340 -3.53 -17.30 -14.44
C PHE A 340 -3.11 -17.85 -13.10
N GLU A 341 -2.17 -18.79 -13.14
CA GLU A 341 -1.46 -19.33 -11.98
C GLU A 341 0.04 -19.08 -12.14
N ILE A 342 0.68 -18.48 -11.15
CA ILE A 342 2.13 -18.22 -11.16
C ILE A 342 2.83 -19.37 -10.41
N PRO A 343 3.60 -20.25 -11.09
CA PRO A 343 4.43 -21.26 -10.40
C PRO A 343 5.59 -20.63 -9.64
N LEU A 344 5.85 -21.06 -8.41
CA LEU A 344 7.09 -20.69 -7.73
C LEU A 344 8.27 -21.54 -8.26
N PRO A 345 9.44 -20.96 -8.56
CA PRO A 345 10.55 -21.70 -9.16
C PRO A 345 11.31 -22.51 -8.11
N VAL A 346 10.65 -23.49 -7.48
CA VAL A 346 11.21 -24.32 -6.40
C VAL A 346 11.31 -25.79 -6.82
N PRO A 347 12.15 -26.61 -6.15
CA PRO A 347 12.29 -28.02 -6.49
C PRO A 347 10.99 -28.81 -6.33
N GLY A 348 10.84 -29.82 -7.19
CA GLY A 348 9.67 -30.69 -7.29
C GLY A 348 9.31 -31.41 -5.99
N VAL A 349 10.30 -31.76 -5.16
CA VAL A 349 10.08 -32.33 -3.82
C VAL A 349 9.24 -31.41 -2.93
N LEU A 350 9.40 -30.09 -3.03
CA LEU A 350 8.58 -29.12 -2.29
C LEU A 350 7.18 -29.03 -2.89
N PHE A 351 7.08 -29.05 -4.22
CA PHE A 351 5.81 -29.07 -4.93
C PHE A 351 4.95 -30.29 -4.59
N ALA A 352 5.58 -31.46 -4.39
CA ALA A 352 4.87 -32.68 -4.02
C ALA A 352 4.12 -32.54 -2.67
N VAL A 353 4.66 -31.76 -1.74
CA VAL A 353 4.11 -31.58 -0.38
C VAL A 353 3.27 -30.31 -0.27
N ALA A 354 3.51 -29.30 -1.12
CA ALA A 354 2.74 -28.06 -1.15
C ALA A 354 2.63 -27.48 -2.58
N LYS A 355 1.41 -27.27 -3.06
CA LYS A 355 1.13 -26.38 -4.21
C LYS A 355 1.73 -25.03 -3.86
N LEU A 356 2.60 -24.56 -4.73
CA LEU A 356 3.23 -23.25 -4.60
C LEU A 356 2.91 -22.48 -5.89
N TYR A 357 1.60 -22.32 -6.11
CA TYR A 357 1.05 -21.55 -7.22
C TYR A 357 0.16 -20.47 -6.67
N ASN A 358 0.22 -19.30 -7.29
CA ASN A 358 -0.55 -18.14 -6.86
C ASN A 358 -1.61 -17.82 -7.92
N PRO A 359 -2.87 -18.25 -7.75
CA PRO A 359 -3.95 -17.85 -8.63
C PRO A 359 -4.12 -16.34 -8.59
N VAL A 360 -4.21 -15.75 -9.77
CA VAL A 360 -4.55 -14.34 -9.95
C VAL A 360 -5.82 -14.27 -10.76
N GLY A 361 -6.76 -13.47 -10.30
CA GLY A 361 -8.07 -13.39 -10.90
C GLY A 361 -8.76 -12.08 -10.63
N ALA A 362 -9.95 -11.95 -11.17
CA ALA A 362 -10.87 -10.88 -10.81
C ALA A 362 -12.30 -11.40 -10.79
N GLY A 363 -13.17 -10.66 -10.15
CA GLY A 363 -14.56 -11.00 -10.00
C GLY A 363 -15.42 -9.77 -9.79
N PHE A 364 -16.72 -10.03 -9.66
CA PHE A 364 -17.68 -9.02 -9.29
C PHE A 364 -18.65 -9.57 -8.24
N GLU A 365 -19.16 -8.68 -7.39
CA GLU A 365 -20.23 -8.98 -6.45
C GLU A 365 -21.37 -8.01 -6.70
N LEU A 366 -22.60 -8.52 -6.68
CA LEU A 366 -23.84 -7.76 -6.72
C LEU A 366 -24.68 -8.20 -5.52
N GLU A 367 -25.23 -7.27 -4.77
CA GLU A 367 -26.03 -7.56 -3.59
C GLU A 367 -27.16 -6.54 -3.47
N GLY A 368 -28.34 -6.99 -3.05
CA GLY A 368 -29.45 -6.12 -2.69
C GLY A 368 -30.76 -6.44 -3.40
N GLN A 369 -31.70 -5.49 -3.32
CA GLN A 369 -33.00 -5.56 -3.97
C GLN A 369 -33.00 -4.61 -5.16
N ILE A 370 -32.93 -5.17 -6.37
CA ILE A 370 -33.02 -4.47 -7.66
C ILE A 370 -34.38 -4.83 -8.27
N PRO A 371 -35.44 -4.02 -8.03
CA PRO A 371 -36.80 -4.33 -8.47
C PRO A 371 -37.04 -4.04 -9.96
N VAL A 372 -36.06 -3.45 -10.65
CA VAL A 372 -36.14 -3.04 -12.06
C VAL A 372 -35.35 -3.98 -12.98
N ALA A 373 -35.91 -4.30 -14.15
CA ALA A 373 -35.21 -5.06 -15.19
C ALA A 373 -34.26 -4.16 -16.00
N ASN A 374 -33.29 -4.77 -16.70
CA ASN A 374 -32.32 -4.09 -17.58
C ASN A 374 -31.33 -3.15 -16.87
N ALA A 375 -30.94 -3.48 -15.64
CA ALA A 375 -29.83 -2.81 -14.98
C ALA A 375 -28.50 -3.25 -15.62
N SER A 376 -27.64 -2.27 -15.91
CA SER A 376 -26.26 -2.55 -16.31
C SER A 376 -25.29 -1.80 -15.43
N PHE A 377 -24.14 -2.42 -15.21
CA PHE A 377 -23.09 -1.89 -14.38
C PHE A 377 -21.80 -1.97 -15.17
N LYS A 378 -20.99 -0.93 -15.12
CA LYS A 378 -19.61 -0.94 -15.59
C LYS A 378 -18.71 -0.71 -14.39
N ALA A 379 -17.78 -1.62 -14.19
CA ALA A 379 -16.67 -1.45 -13.27
C ALA A 379 -15.35 -1.45 -14.01
N SER A 380 -14.71 -0.30 -14.10
CA SER A 380 -13.32 -0.18 -14.49
C SER A 380 -12.52 0.32 -13.29
N THR A 381 -11.35 -0.24 -13.02
CA THR A 381 -10.47 0.27 -11.97
C THR A 381 -9.03 -0.05 -12.28
N GLU A 382 -8.14 0.85 -11.91
CA GLU A 382 -6.69 0.65 -11.85
C GLU A 382 -6.26 0.69 -10.39
N LEU A 383 -5.62 -0.37 -9.91
CA LEU A 383 -5.17 -0.55 -8.54
C LEU A 383 -3.65 -0.73 -8.53
N LEU A 384 -2.93 0.10 -7.78
CA LEU A 384 -1.53 -0.11 -7.42
C LEU A 384 -1.48 -0.39 -5.91
N LEU A 385 -1.05 -1.60 -5.56
CA LEU A 385 -1.02 -2.08 -4.19
C LEU A 385 0.44 -2.28 -3.80
N SER A 386 0.85 -1.82 -2.63
CA SER A 386 2.05 -2.31 -1.96
C SER A 386 1.63 -3.43 -1.03
N LEU A 387 2.16 -4.62 -1.26
CA LEU A 387 1.76 -5.87 -0.63
C LEU A 387 2.96 -6.47 0.09
N ARG A 388 2.81 -6.75 1.38
CA ARG A 388 3.65 -7.67 2.13
C ARG A 388 2.74 -8.48 3.04
N THR A 389 2.43 -9.69 2.60
CA THR A 389 1.54 -10.57 3.35
C THR A 389 1.89 -12.03 3.19
N GLY A 390 1.48 -12.84 4.14
CA GLY A 390 1.65 -14.28 4.10
C GLY A 390 1.78 -14.82 5.51
N LEU A 391 2.65 -15.79 5.68
CA LEU A 391 2.87 -16.44 6.96
C LEU A 391 4.29 -16.15 7.48
N GLU A 392 4.39 -15.86 8.77
CA GLU A 392 5.67 -15.89 9.48
C GLU A 392 5.52 -16.55 10.86
N CYS A 393 6.27 -17.62 11.10
CA CYS A 393 6.30 -18.36 12.36
C CYS A 393 7.70 -18.33 12.98
N ASN A 394 7.81 -17.81 14.21
CA ASN A 394 9.04 -17.82 15.00
C ASN A 394 8.81 -17.54 16.51
N PRO A 395 8.66 -18.55 17.39
CA PRO A 395 8.10 -19.89 17.21
C PRO A 395 6.56 -19.90 17.08
N ASP A 396 5.92 -18.78 17.44
CA ASP A 396 4.50 -18.53 17.23
C ASP A 396 4.26 -18.02 15.81
N CYS A 397 3.12 -18.38 15.22
CA CYS A 397 2.76 -17.96 13.87
C CYS A 397 1.96 -16.67 13.86
N SER A 398 2.32 -15.79 12.94
CA SER A 398 1.66 -14.52 12.67
C SER A 398 1.40 -14.36 11.17
N VAL A 399 0.49 -13.45 10.82
CA VAL A 399 0.19 -13.07 9.45
C VAL A 399 0.66 -11.62 9.28
N PRO A 400 1.89 -11.38 8.76
CA PRO A 400 2.31 -10.04 8.41
C PRO A 400 1.31 -9.46 7.42
N HIS A 401 0.92 -8.21 7.64
CA HIS A 401 -0.02 -7.51 6.79
C HIS A 401 0.40 -6.05 6.67
N GLU A 402 1.51 -5.82 5.98
CA GLU A 402 1.86 -4.50 5.49
C GLU A 402 1.26 -4.39 4.09
N ILE A 403 0.01 -3.93 4.00
CA ILE A 403 -0.59 -3.58 2.71
C ILE A 403 -0.95 -2.12 2.70
N THR A 404 -0.35 -1.37 1.79
CA THR A 404 -0.66 0.02 1.56
C THR A 404 -1.22 0.19 0.15
N GLN A 405 -2.38 0.81 0.06
CA GLN A 405 -2.91 1.28 -1.22
C GLN A 405 -2.05 2.46 -1.68
N GLU A 406 -1.35 2.32 -2.82
CA GLU A 406 -0.51 3.41 -3.35
C GLU A 406 -1.27 4.29 -4.35
N GLN A 407 -2.12 3.69 -5.18
CA GLN A 407 -2.92 4.41 -6.17
C GLN A 407 -4.20 3.64 -6.51
N VAL A 408 -5.31 4.34 -6.65
CA VAL A 408 -6.58 3.80 -7.17
C VAL A 408 -7.18 4.76 -8.18
N LYS A 409 -7.50 4.27 -9.38
CA LYS A 409 -8.26 5.01 -10.40
C LYS A 409 -9.56 4.28 -10.70
N PRO A 410 -10.64 4.58 -9.95
CA PRO A 410 -11.92 3.94 -10.17
C PRO A 410 -12.70 4.65 -11.29
N ASP A 411 -13.32 3.86 -12.17
CA ASP A 411 -14.35 4.25 -13.12
C ASP A 411 -15.53 3.27 -12.98
N LEU A 412 -16.39 3.53 -11.99
CA LEU A 412 -17.62 2.79 -11.75
C LEU A 412 -18.82 3.59 -12.26
N LYS A 413 -19.64 2.96 -13.10
CA LYS A 413 -20.85 3.56 -13.67
C LYS A 413 -22.04 2.62 -13.53
N TRP A 414 -23.08 3.08 -12.85
CA TRP A 414 -24.41 2.45 -12.95
C TRP A 414 -25.16 3.03 -14.13
N THR A 415 -25.83 2.16 -14.87
CA THR A 415 -26.91 2.54 -15.76
C THR A 415 -28.16 1.83 -15.28
N LEU A 416 -28.98 2.57 -14.55
CA LEU A 416 -30.27 2.12 -14.03
C LEU A 416 -31.40 2.79 -14.84
N PRO A 417 -32.52 2.11 -15.10
CA PRO A 417 -33.75 2.77 -15.53
C PRO A 417 -34.29 3.68 -14.40
N GLU A 418 -35.19 4.61 -14.73
CA GLU A 418 -35.84 5.48 -13.73
C GLU A 418 -36.53 4.65 -12.63
N VAL A 419 -36.28 5.02 -11.36
CA VAL A 419 -36.89 4.36 -10.20
C VAL A 419 -38.34 4.85 -10.07
N PRO A 420 -39.36 3.98 -10.19
CA PRO A 420 -40.76 4.40 -10.09
C PRO A 420 -41.14 4.96 -8.71
N SER A 421 -42.19 5.79 -8.63
CA SER A 421 -42.75 6.25 -7.36
C SER A 421 -43.08 5.09 -6.42
N GLY A 422 -42.74 5.22 -5.14
CA GLY A 422 -42.98 4.21 -4.10
C GLY A 422 -41.93 3.10 -4.03
N VAL A 423 -40.96 3.08 -4.94
CA VAL A 423 -39.89 2.09 -4.97
C VAL A 423 -38.64 2.62 -4.25
N LYS A 424 -38.09 1.79 -3.35
CA LYS A 424 -36.76 1.97 -2.76
C LYS A 424 -35.83 0.94 -3.39
N LEU A 425 -34.67 1.40 -3.85
CA LEU A 425 -33.60 0.57 -4.38
C LEU A 425 -32.47 0.56 -3.35
N GLU A 426 -32.05 -0.62 -2.93
CA GLU A 426 -30.83 -0.79 -2.15
C GLU A 426 -29.95 -1.81 -2.87
N ALA A 427 -28.82 -1.35 -3.39
CA ALA A 427 -27.92 -2.16 -4.20
C ALA A 427 -26.47 -1.88 -3.85
N ARG A 428 -25.65 -2.93 -3.86
CA ARG A 428 -24.20 -2.88 -3.79
C ARG A 428 -23.67 -3.63 -4.99
N ALA A 429 -22.82 -2.98 -5.78
CA ALA A 429 -22.09 -3.62 -6.88
C ALA A 429 -20.61 -3.33 -6.74
N GLY A 430 -19.78 -4.34 -6.91
CA GLY A 430 -18.35 -4.15 -6.88
C GLY A 430 -17.61 -5.06 -7.83
N GLY A 431 -16.43 -4.61 -8.24
CA GLY A 431 -15.45 -5.42 -8.95
C GLY A 431 -14.20 -5.53 -8.10
N PHE A 432 -13.53 -6.67 -8.12
CA PHE A 432 -12.29 -6.89 -7.37
C PHE A 432 -11.29 -7.73 -8.16
N ALA A 433 -10.02 -7.42 -8.00
CA ALA A 433 -8.92 -8.33 -8.31
C ALA A 433 -8.59 -9.15 -7.06
N TYR A 434 -8.05 -10.35 -7.24
CA TYR A 434 -7.53 -11.14 -6.14
C TYR A 434 -6.25 -11.86 -6.53
N LEU A 435 -5.45 -12.10 -5.51
CA LEU A 435 -4.24 -12.89 -5.53
C LEU A 435 -4.34 -13.86 -4.36
N SER A 436 -4.31 -15.14 -4.69
CA SER A 436 -4.43 -16.20 -3.71
C SER A 436 -3.12 -16.95 -3.56
N LEU A 437 -2.80 -17.37 -2.35
CA LEU A 437 -1.78 -18.38 -2.07
C LEU A 437 -2.52 -19.68 -1.84
N ASN A 438 -2.32 -20.65 -2.74
CA ASN A 438 -2.97 -21.96 -2.65
C ASN A 438 -1.95 -23.05 -2.38
N THR A 439 -2.31 -24.03 -1.56
CA THR A 439 -1.53 -25.25 -1.29
C THR A 439 -2.28 -26.51 -1.80
N GLY A 440 -1.59 -27.63 -1.99
CA GLY A 440 -2.14 -28.89 -2.55
C GLY A 440 -1.37 -29.48 -3.75
N LEU A 441 -2.02 -30.14 -4.71
CA LEU A 441 -1.43 -30.44 -6.02
C LEU A 441 -2.41 -30.09 -7.12
N ARG A 442 -1.93 -29.41 -8.17
CA ARG A 442 -2.65 -29.29 -9.45
C ARG A 442 -1.81 -29.95 -10.53
N ALA A 443 -2.35 -30.99 -11.12
CA ALA A 443 -1.78 -31.62 -12.31
C ALA A 443 -2.01 -30.71 -13.51
N TRP A 444 -1.11 -29.77 -13.77
CA TRP A 444 -0.86 -29.33 -15.13
C TRP A 444 0.39 -30.04 -15.61
N MET A 445 0.32 -30.52 -16.83
CA MET A 445 1.43 -31.20 -17.45
C MET A 445 1.82 -30.41 -18.68
N THR A 446 3.12 -30.26 -18.87
CA THR A 446 3.65 -30.13 -20.22
C THR A 446 3.11 -31.29 -21.07
N LYS A 447 2.82 -31.06 -22.36
CA LYS A 447 2.45 -32.12 -23.33
C LYS A 447 3.38 -33.35 -23.34
N ALA A 448 4.55 -33.28 -22.68
CA ALA A 448 5.58 -34.31 -22.61
C ALA A 448 5.37 -35.39 -21.54
N ILE A 449 4.59 -35.15 -20.47
CA ILE A 449 4.33 -36.13 -19.39
C ILE A 449 2.82 -36.29 -19.26
N GLN A 450 2.34 -37.52 -19.03
CA GLN A 450 0.91 -37.79 -18.79
C GLN A 450 0.64 -37.86 -17.27
N VAL A 451 -0.51 -37.39 -16.81
CA VAL A 451 -0.90 -37.24 -15.40
C VAL A 451 -2.41 -37.36 -15.41
N VAL A 452 -2.91 -38.42 -14.81
CA VAL A 452 -4.30 -38.84 -14.99
C VAL A 452 -4.90 -39.19 -13.62
N GLY A 453 -6.13 -38.76 -13.37
CA GLY A 453 -6.89 -39.21 -12.18
C GLY A 453 -6.40 -38.69 -10.82
N ILE A 454 -5.43 -37.77 -10.76
CA ILE A 454 -5.08 -37.09 -9.50
C ILE A 454 -6.13 -36.01 -9.22
N ARG A 455 -6.80 -36.10 -8.05
CA ARG A 455 -7.72 -35.06 -7.62
C ARG A 455 -6.94 -33.79 -7.29
N VAL A 456 -7.22 -32.73 -8.04
CA VAL A 456 -6.72 -31.39 -7.72
C VAL A 456 -7.39 -30.94 -6.43
N SER A 457 -6.62 -30.90 -5.34
CA SER A 457 -7.06 -30.26 -4.10
C SER A 457 -6.43 -28.87 -4.08
N ASP A 458 -7.24 -27.85 -4.31
CA ASP A 458 -6.83 -26.45 -4.22
C ASP A 458 -7.25 -25.92 -2.86
N TYR A 459 -6.36 -26.04 -1.87
CA TYR A 459 -6.59 -25.45 -0.56
C TYR A 459 -6.21 -23.97 -0.61
N GLU A 460 -7.22 -23.12 -0.60
CA GLU A 460 -7.04 -21.67 -0.50
C GLU A 460 -6.51 -21.37 0.92
N PHE A 461 -5.25 -20.96 1.01
CA PHE A 461 -4.58 -20.75 2.30
C PHE A 461 -4.68 -19.28 2.71
N PHE A 462 -4.36 -18.38 1.79
CA PHE A 462 -4.56 -16.95 1.94
C PHE A 462 -5.13 -16.35 0.66
N ILE A 463 -6.03 -15.39 0.80
CA ILE A 463 -6.56 -14.62 -0.31
C ILE A 463 -6.42 -13.13 0.02
N ALA A 464 -5.73 -12.41 -0.84
CA ALA A 464 -5.78 -10.95 -0.89
C ALA A 464 -6.76 -10.56 -2.01
N LYS A 465 -7.76 -9.75 -1.69
CA LYS A 465 -8.66 -9.13 -2.66
C LYS A 465 -8.52 -7.63 -2.57
N ALA A 466 -8.53 -6.95 -3.70
CA ALA A 466 -8.59 -5.51 -3.77
C ALA A 466 -9.64 -5.14 -4.82
N GLY A 467 -10.61 -4.33 -4.44
CA GLY A 467 -11.70 -3.98 -5.31
C GLY A 467 -12.35 -2.66 -4.95
N VAL A 468 -13.34 -2.29 -5.74
CA VAL A 468 -14.15 -1.11 -5.53
C VAL A 468 -15.62 -1.52 -5.51
N ASN A 469 -16.35 -1.00 -4.55
CA ASN A 469 -17.75 -1.24 -4.29
C ASN A 469 -18.49 0.09 -4.43
N LEU A 470 -19.56 0.10 -5.22
CA LEU A 470 -20.52 1.17 -5.29
C LEU A 470 -21.81 0.70 -4.61
N GLU A 471 -22.08 1.32 -3.48
CA GLU A 471 -23.31 1.17 -2.72
C GLU A 471 -24.26 2.29 -3.13
N GLY A 472 -25.54 1.97 -3.30
CA GLY A 472 -26.59 2.90 -3.67
C GLY A 472 -27.87 2.56 -2.93
N GLN A 473 -28.35 3.51 -2.13
CA GLN A 473 -29.72 3.56 -1.66
C GLN A 473 -30.42 4.67 -2.46
N LEU A 474 -31.28 4.32 -3.40
CA LEU A 474 -31.96 5.27 -4.28
C LEU A 474 -33.46 5.18 -4.07
N ALA A 475 -34.14 6.32 -4.04
CA ALA A 475 -35.59 6.38 -4.06
C ALA A 475 -36.03 7.66 -4.76
N SER A 476 -37.25 7.67 -5.31
CA SER A 476 -37.85 8.87 -5.87
C SER A 476 -37.93 10.01 -4.83
N GLU A 477 -37.93 11.28 -5.26
CA GLU A 477 -38.11 12.44 -4.36
C GLU A 477 -39.39 12.28 -3.50
N GLU A 478 -40.48 11.81 -4.10
CA GLU A 478 -41.75 11.55 -3.41
C GLU A 478 -41.62 10.50 -2.28
N THR A 479 -40.88 9.42 -2.53
CA THR A 479 -40.66 8.35 -1.54
C THR A 479 -39.81 8.83 -0.35
N GLN A 480 -38.81 9.67 -0.58
CA GLN A 480 -37.97 10.24 0.49
C GLN A 480 -38.74 11.22 1.39
N VAL A 481 -39.78 11.88 0.86
CA VAL A 481 -40.64 12.75 1.67
C VAL A 481 -41.57 11.96 2.58
N LYS A 482 -42.11 10.82 2.10
CA LYS A 482 -42.99 9.95 2.90
C LYS A 482 -42.24 9.27 4.05
N ASP A 483 -40.94 9.06 3.90
CA ASP A 483 -40.08 8.46 4.91
C ASP A 483 -38.91 9.38 5.23
N ALA A 484 -39.13 10.29 6.19
CA ALA A 484 -38.13 11.28 6.60
C ALA A 484 -36.84 10.66 7.17
N ASN A 485 -36.83 9.36 7.49
CA ASN A 485 -35.64 8.63 7.93
C ASN A 485 -34.86 8.00 6.74
N PHE A 486 -35.45 7.96 5.53
CA PHE A 486 -34.83 7.40 4.33
C PHE A 486 -34.26 8.53 3.45
N ALA A 487 -32.92 8.62 3.41
CA ALA A 487 -32.21 9.53 2.53
C ALA A 487 -31.55 8.75 1.39
N ALA A 488 -31.83 9.14 0.14
CA ALA A 488 -31.11 8.56 -0.99
C ALA A 488 -29.62 8.89 -0.85
N ARG A 489 -28.79 7.86 -0.94
CA ARG A 489 -27.34 7.97 -0.83
C ARG A 489 -26.63 7.03 -1.77
N TYR A 490 -25.46 7.43 -2.22
CA TYR A 490 -24.51 6.50 -2.82
C TYR A 490 -23.19 6.59 -2.08
N GLY A 491 -22.46 5.48 -2.03
CA GLY A 491 -21.14 5.37 -1.43
C GLY A 491 -20.22 4.61 -2.37
N LEU A 492 -19.17 5.26 -2.83
CA LEU A 492 -18.07 4.63 -3.54
C LEU A 492 -17.00 4.27 -2.51
N LYS A 493 -16.68 2.99 -2.38
CA LYS A 493 -15.68 2.48 -1.44
C LYS A 493 -14.67 1.61 -2.17
N ALA A 494 -13.38 1.80 -1.97
CA ALA A 494 -12.42 0.73 -2.22
C ALA A 494 -12.44 -0.24 -1.03
N GLU A 495 -12.32 -1.54 -1.27
CA GLU A 495 -12.17 -2.55 -0.23
C GLU A 495 -10.95 -3.39 -0.56
N LEU A 496 -9.98 -3.36 0.33
CA LEU A 496 -8.89 -4.33 0.36
C LEU A 496 -9.22 -5.33 1.46
N SER A 497 -9.17 -6.63 1.18
CA SER A 497 -9.37 -7.68 2.16
C SER A 497 -8.26 -8.70 2.09
N ILE A 498 -7.71 -9.10 3.23
CA ILE A 498 -6.86 -10.27 3.36
C ILE A 498 -7.62 -11.26 4.21
N GLY A 499 -7.75 -12.49 3.76
CA GLY A 499 -8.36 -13.55 4.55
C GLY A 499 -7.51 -14.80 4.49
N THR A 500 -7.57 -15.59 5.54
CA THR A 500 -7.29 -17.01 5.43
C THR A 500 -8.37 -17.65 4.56
N GLY A 501 -7.98 -18.47 3.59
CA GLY A 501 -8.95 -19.14 2.73
C GLY A 501 -9.74 -20.21 3.49
N LYS A 502 -10.83 -20.68 2.89
CA LYS A 502 -11.80 -21.61 3.51
C LYS A 502 -11.20 -22.96 3.94
N ASP A 503 -10.03 -23.30 3.42
CA ASP A 503 -9.34 -24.57 3.66
C ASP A 503 -8.10 -24.42 4.56
N LEU A 504 -7.93 -23.25 5.19
CA LEU A 504 -6.80 -22.92 6.06
C LEU A 504 -6.47 -24.06 7.02
N GLN A 505 -7.45 -24.54 7.79
CA GLN A 505 -7.22 -25.54 8.85
C GLN A 505 -6.63 -26.86 8.29
N LYS A 506 -7.04 -27.27 7.09
CA LYS A 506 -6.52 -28.48 6.42
C LYS A 506 -5.10 -28.28 5.90
N ALA A 507 -4.81 -27.09 5.35
CA ALA A 507 -3.46 -26.73 4.92
C ALA A 507 -2.50 -26.59 6.12
N LEU A 508 -2.99 -26.07 7.24
CA LEU A 508 -2.25 -25.96 8.50
C LEU A 508 -1.93 -27.34 9.11
N GLU A 509 -2.84 -28.30 9.00
CA GLU A 509 -2.59 -29.70 9.39
C GLU A 509 -1.49 -30.34 8.54
N ALA A 510 -1.52 -30.14 7.22
CA ALA A 510 -0.50 -30.66 6.30
C ALA A 510 0.90 -30.08 6.57
N LEU A 511 0.98 -28.80 6.98
CA LEU A 511 2.24 -28.10 7.27
C LEU A 511 2.62 -28.06 8.76
N LYS A 512 1.77 -28.61 9.65
CA LYS A 512 1.87 -28.55 11.12
C LYS A 512 2.08 -27.13 11.66
N LEU A 513 1.20 -26.20 11.30
CA LEU A 513 1.29 -24.79 11.67
C LEU A 513 0.11 -24.37 12.58
N PRO A 514 0.35 -23.78 13.76
CA PRO A 514 -0.73 -23.32 14.64
C PRO A 514 -1.18 -21.90 14.29
N ILE A 515 -2.19 -21.75 13.42
CA ILE A 515 -2.78 -20.43 13.09
C ILE A 515 -4.30 -20.48 13.22
N THR A 516 -4.89 -19.42 13.77
CA THR A 516 -6.34 -19.18 13.74
C THR A 516 -6.74 -18.41 12.49
N ALA A 517 -7.93 -18.67 11.93
CA ALA A 517 -8.42 -17.91 10.79
C ALA A 517 -8.39 -16.39 11.06
N VAL A 518 -7.84 -15.63 10.12
CA VAL A 518 -7.71 -14.17 10.23
C VAL A 518 -8.33 -13.55 8.99
N SER A 519 -9.15 -12.52 9.18
CA SER A 519 -9.66 -11.70 8.10
C SER A 519 -9.51 -10.23 8.44
N PHE A 520 -8.77 -9.53 7.60
CA PHE A 520 -8.58 -8.10 7.63
C PHE A 520 -9.36 -7.48 6.47
N LYS A 521 -10.14 -6.44 6.75
CA LYS A 521 -10.82 -5.64 5.73
C LYS A 521 -10.48 -4.18 5.96
N PHE A 522 -10.04 -3.53 4.90
CA PHE A 522 -9.65 -2.13 4.86
C PHE A 522 -10.58 -1.42 3.87
N PRO A 523 -11.74 -0.91 4.34
CA PRO A 523 -12.61 -0.10 3.50
C PRO A 523 -12.04 1.32 3.41
N PHE A 524 -12.01 1.87 2.19
CA PHE A 524 -11.61 3.25 1.91
C PHE A 524 -12.80 3.96 1.27
N GLU A 525 -13.35 4.99 1.92
CA GLU A 525 -14.43 5.77 1.32
C GLU A 525 -13.84 6.71 0.26
N LEU A 526 -14.17 6.46 -0.99
CA LEU A 526 -13.69 7.26 -2.14
C LEU A 526 -14.63 8.44 -2.40
N ALA A 527 -15.93 8.24 -2.17
CA ALA A 527 -16.93 9.29 -2.17
C ALA A 527 -18.21 8.83 -1.50
N SER A 528 -18.94 9.78 -0.92
CA SER A 528 -20.35 9.61 -0.59
C SER A 528 -21.19 10.75 -1.16
N SER A 529 -22.47 10.46 -1.37
CA SER A 529 -23.45 11.47 -1.75
C SER A 529 -23.60 12.51 -0.63
N PRO A 530 -23.52 13.81 -0.93
CA PRO A 530 -23.79 14.87 0.02
C PRO A 530 -25.26 14.89 0.44
N ARG A 531 -25.54 15.22 1.70
CA ARG A 531 -26.91 15.31 2.25
C ARG A 531 -27.12 16.62 2.97
N ALA A 532 -28.33 17.16 2.96
CA ALA A 532 -28.68 18.28 3.84
C ALA A 532 -28.80 17.75 5.28
N ILE A 533 -27.84 18.08 6.15
CA ILE A 533 -27.87 17.65 7.57
C ILE A 533 -28.71 18.59 8.43
N SER A 534 -28.94 19.82 7.98
CA SER A 534 -29.85 20.75 8.65
C SER A 534 -30.55 21.67 7.66
N LEU A 535 -31.80 22.01 7.99
CA LEU A 535 -32.63 23.02 7.35
C LEU A 535 -33.16 23.91 8.47
N ILE A 536 -32.66 25.15 8.56
CA ILE A 536 -32.99 26.10 9.61
C ILE A 536 -33.65 27.32 8.96
N ALA A 537 -34.86 27.66 9.37
CA ALA A 537 -35.49 28.92 8.97
C ALA A 537 -35.10 30.05 9.94
N ASP A 538 -35.05 31.28 9.44
CA ASP A 538 -34.88 32.49 10.26
C ASP A 538 -36.08 32.79 11.18
N ARG A 539 -37.23 32.16 10.92
CA ARG A 539 -38.48 32.32 11.69
C ARG A 539 -39.31 31.04 11.69
N ASN A 540 -40.12 30.85 12.74
CA ASN A 540 -41.00 29.67 12.87
C ASN A 540 -42.42 29.87 12.31
N SER A 541 -42.93 31.10 12.25
CA SER A 541 -44.25 31.44 11.71
C SER A 541 -44.14 32.53 10.66
N PHE A 542 -45.01 32.52 9.65
CA PHE A 542 -45.01 33.48 8.55
C PHE A 542 -46.44 33.74 8.05
N ARG A 543 -46.64 34.92 7.48
CA ARG A 543 -47.86 35.32 6.77
C ARG A 543 -47.63 35.39 5.27
N ALA A 544 -48.69 35.32 4.49
CA ALA A 544 -48.61 35.56 3.05
C ALA A 544 -47.89 36.90 2.76
N GLY A 545 -46.86 36.87 1.91
CA GLY A 545 -46.00 38.00 1.59
C GLY A 545 -44.71 38.08 2.43
N ASP A 546 -44.60 37.37 3.56
CA ASP A 546 -43.36 37.32 4.34
C ASP A 546 -42.25 36.61 3.56
N THR A 547 -41.01 37.08 3.70
CA THR A 547 -39.83 36.35 3.23
C THR A 547 -39.25 35.51 4.36
N VAL A 548 -39.27 34.19 4.22
CA VAL A 548 -38.61 33.21 5.11
C VAL A 548 -37.26 32.86 4.51
N ARG A 549 -36.17 32.92 5.29
CA ARG A 549 -34.83 32.55 4.84
C ARG A 549 -34.45 31.19 5.39
N PHE A 550 -34.30 30.22 4.49
CA PHE A 550 -33.83 28.89 4.84
C PHE A 550 -32.32 28.80 4.70
N ARG A 551 -31.63 28.45 5.79
CA ARG A 551 -30.24 28.03 5.77
C ARG A 551 -30.16 26.51 5.71
N VAL A 552 -29.49 26.00 4.70
CA VAL A 552 -29.21 24.57 4.51
C VAL A 552 -27.72 24.33 4.65
N ASN A 553 -27.34 23.42 5.54
CA ASN A 553 -25.96 22.98 5.69
C ASN A 553 -25.84 21.51 5.29
N LEU A 554 -24.86 21.21 4.43
CA LEU A 554 -24.62 19.87 3.89
C LEU A 554 -23.74 18.97 4.79
N GLY A 555 -23.19 19.52 5.88
CA GLY A 555 -22.27 18.85 6.80
C GLY A 555 -20.86 18.77 6.25
N ASP A 556 -19.98 18.07 7.00
CA ASP A 556 -18.63 17.73 6.55
C ASP A 556 -18.73 16.79 5.36
N THR A 557 -18.76 17.37 4.16
CA THR A 557 -18.85 16.67 2.88
C THR A 557 -17.48 16.69 2.25
N GLN A 558 -16.71 15.64 2.54
CA GLN A 558 -15.45 15.44 1.87
C GLN A 558 -15.68 14.71 0.54
N PHE A 559 -15.12 15.26 -0.53
CA PHE A 559 -15.13 14.65 -1.85
C PHE A 559 -13.70 14.35 -2.31
N PRO A 560 -12.95 13.51 -1.57
CA PRO A 560 -11.51 13.37 -1.75
C PRO A 560 -11.13 12.87 -3.15
N VAL A 561 -12.01 12.09 -3.81
CA VAL A 561 -11.70 11.47 -5.12
C VAL A 561 -12.58 12.00 -6.27
N LEU A 562 -13.87 12.25 -6.03
CA LEU A 562 -14.80 12.71 -7.06
C LEU A 562 -14.87 14.24 -7.21
N GLY A 563 -14.31 15.01 -6.28
CA GLY A 563 -14.49 16.46 -6.22
C GLY A 563 -15.94 16.86 -5.92
N TYR A 564 -16.18 18.16 -5.78
CA TYR A 564 -17.48 18.68 -5.35
C TYR A 564 -18.59 18.43 -6.38
N GLN A 565 -19.53 17.52 -6.08
CA GLN A 565 -20.58 17.03 -6.99
C GLN A 565 -21.96 17.67 -6.81
N VAL A 566 -22.12 18.60 -5.87
CA VAL A 566 -23.41 19.28 -5.68
C VAL A 566 -23.65 20.22 -6.85
N GLU A 567 -24.80 20.07 -7.52
CA GLU A 567 -25.28 20.97 -8.56
C GLU A 567 -26.11 22.09 -7.93
N ALA A 568 -27.03 21.74 -7.04
CA ALA A 568 -27.93 22.67 -6.38
C ALA A 568 -28.48 22.09 -5.07
N VAL A 569 -28.97 22.98 -4.20
CA VAL A 569 -29.84 22.64 -3.08
C VAL A 569 -31.24 23.14 -3.38
N ARG A 570 -32.26 22.31 -3.13
CA ARG A 570 -33.67 22.62 -3.34
C ARG A 570 -34.42 22.53 -2.02
N VAL A 571 -35.22 23.54 -1.70
CA VAL A 571 -36.16 23.50 -0.59
C VAL A 571 -37.56 23.35 -1.17
N TYR A 572 -38.31 22.36 -0.72
CA TYR A 572 -39.70 22.13 -1.10
C TYR A 572 -40.61 22.38 0.10
N HIS A 573 -41.78 22.95 -0.20
CA HIS A 573 -42.90 23.05 0.70
C HIS A 573 -43.87 21.90 0.40
N ASN A 574 -44.08 21.01 1.37
CA ASN A 574 -45.07 19.95 1.31
C ASN A 574 -46.44 20.50 1.73
N THR A 575 -47.27 20.84 0.74
CA THR A 575 -48.64 21.33 0.94
C THR A 575 -49.68 20.22 1.09
N GLY A 576 -49.27 18.94 0.97
CA GLY A 576 -50.13 17.76 1.06
C GLY A 576 -50.30 17.24 2.50
N THR A 577 -50.71 15.97 2.65
CA THR A 577 -50.71 15.27 3.94
C THR A 577 -49.50 14.31 4.05
N PRO A 578 -49.17 13.77 5.24
CA PRO A 578 -48.12 12.75 5.36
C PRO A 578 -48.36 11.52 4.46
N GLU A 579 -49.61 11.12 4.27
CA GLU A 579 -50.01 9.96 3.47
C GLU A 579 -50.03 10.29 1.96
N ASN A 580 -50.29 11.55 1.60
CA ASN A 580 -50.33 12.04 0.23
C ASN A 580 -49.61 13.40 0.11
N PRO A 581 -48.26 13.39 0.06
CA PRO A 581 -47.47 14.60 -0.01
C PRO A 581 -47.62 15.29 -1.36
N VAL A 582 -47.69 16.62 -1.35
CA VAL A 582 -47.73 17.45 -2.55
C VAL A 582 -46.57 18.43 -2.46
N LEU A 583 -45.56 18.23 -3.31
CA LEU A 583 -44.32 19.00 -3.26
C LEU A 583 -44.39 20.19 -4.21
N VAL A 584 -44.28 21.38 -3.63
CA VAL A 584 -44.11 22.63 -4.37
C VAL A 584 -42.69 23.14 -4.11
N LEU A 585 -41.91 23.37 -5.17
CA LEU A 585 -40.56 23.93 -5.02
C LEU A 585 -40.67 25.32 -4.41
N ALA A 586 -40.13 25.50 -3.21
CA ALA A 586 -40.11 26.78 -2.51
C ALA A 586 -39.01 27.67 -3.09
N ASN A 587 -37.78 27.17 -3.13
CA ASN A 587 -36.66 27.81 -3.82
C ASN A 587 -35.54 26.81 -4.11
N GLN A 588 -34.59 27.18 -4.98
CA GLN A 588 -33.36 26.44 -5.22
C GLN A 588 -32.15 27.39 -5.31
N ALA A 589 -30.98 26.90 -4.92
CA ALA A 589 -29.71 27.60 -5.04
C ALA A 589 -28.71 26.70 -5.75
N THR A 590 -28.13 27.19 -6.85
CA THR A 590 -27.02 26.51 -7.55
C THR A 590 -25.77 26.56 -6.68
N ALA A 591 -25.03 25.47 -6.65
CA ALA A 591 -23.85 25.35 -5.83
C ALA A 591 -22.58 25.84 -6.52
N SER A 592 -21.81 26.67 -5.82
CA SER A 592 -20.42 26.98 -6.17
C SER A 592 -19.50 25.83 -5.74
N PRO A 593 -18.34 25.63 -6.40
CA PRO A 593 -17.38 24.61 -5.99
C PRO A 593 -17.00 24.73 -4.51
N GLY A 594 -17.14 23.65 -3.74
CA GLY A 594 -16.82 23.59 -2.32
C GLY A 594 -17.85 24.21 -1.37
N GLN A 595 -18.98 24.73 -1.88
CA GLN A 595 -19.99 25.40 -1.06
C GLN A 595 -20.75 24.41 -0.17
N THR A 596 -20.64 24.49 1.15
CA THR A 596 -21.37 23.58 2.06
C THR A 596 -22.60 24.22 2.70
N GLU A 597 -22.74 25.54 2.57
CA GLU A 597 -23.84 26.32 3.14
C GLU A 597 -24.61 27.09 2.07
N PHE A 598 -25.94 27.06 2.19
CA PHE A 598 -26.85 27.67 1.24
C PHE A 598 -27.89 28.49 1.99
N GLU A 599 -28.15 29.69 1.50
CA GLU A 599 -29.27 30.52 1.96
C GLU A 599 -30.30 30.64 0.83
N LEU A 600 -31.54 30.23 1.11
CA LEU A 600 -32.64 30.19 0.16
C LEU A 600 -33.81 31.03 0.70
N PRO A 601 -34.02 32.27 0.20
CA PRO A 601 -35.18 33.07 0.57
C PRO A 601 -36.44 32.54 -0.13
N TRP A 602 -37.54 32.40 0.58
CA TRP A 602 -38.83 32.00 0.03
C TRP A 602 -39.89 33.01 0.46
N VAL A 603 -40.70 33.48 -0.49
CA VAL A 603 -41.83 34.37 -0.21
C VAL A 603 -43.06 33.51 0.06
N ALA A 604 -43.59 33.60 1.27
CA ALA A 604 -44.75 32.84 1.69
C ALA A 604 -45.97 33.21 0.85
N THR A 605 -46.62 32.21 0.26
CA THR A 605 -47.85 32.39 -0.52
C THR A 605 -49.11 32.25 0.32
N VAL A 606 -48.97 31.73 1.54
CA VAL A 606 -50.04 31.49 2.52
C VAL A 606 -49.49 31.70 3.94
N ASP A 607 -50.38 31.92 4.90
CA ASP A 607 -50.05 31.92 6.33
C ASP A 607 -49.68 30.50 6.78
N GLY A 608 -48.68 30.36 7.65
CA GLY A 608 -48.23 29.04 8.10
C GLY A 608 -47.09 29.04 9.11
N GLN A 609 -46.59 27.83 9.38
CA GLN A 609 -45.47 27.57 10.28
C GLN A 609 -44.44 26.65 9.63
N VAL A 610 -43.16 26.84 9.98
CA VAL A 610 -42.04 25.99 9.52
C VAL A 610 -42.00 24.65 10.27
N VAL A 611 -42.60 24.62 11.47
CA VAL A 611 -42.79 23.42 12.29
C VAL A 611 -44.23 23.45 12.80
N GLU A 612 -45.00 22.41 12.49
CA GLU A 612 -46.40 22.25 12.90
C GLU A 612 -46.50 21.19 14.01
N GLY A 613 -47.36 21.39 15.01
CA GLY A 613 -47.60 20.41 16.09
C GLY A 613 -46.59 20.44 17.24
N SER A 614 -46.69 19.47 18.16
CA SER A 614 -45.84 19.40 19.37
C SER A 614 -45.62 17.95 19.82
N GLY A 615 -44.42 17.63 20.32
CA GLY A 615 -44.10 16.26 20.78
C GLY A 615 -43.97 15.27 19.61
N ASN A 616 -44.56 14.08 19.73
CA ASN A 616 -44.48 13.03 18.69
C ASN A 616 -45.30 13.33 17.41
N SER A 617 -46.09 14.41 17.38
CA SER A 617 -46.87 14.86 16.21
C SER A 617 -46.24 16.07 15.49
N THR A 618 -44.95 16.32 15.74
CA THR A 618 -44.22 17.43 15.11
C THR A 618 -44.00 17.16 13.62
N ARG A 619 -44.58 17.99 12.76
CA ARG A 619 -44.45 17.95 11.31
C ARG A 619 -43.56 19.10 10.82
N ARG A 620 -42.66 18.81 9.88
CA ARG A 620 -41.83 19.80 9.20
C ARG A 620 -42.26 19.89 7.73
N PRO A 621 -43.14 20.83 7.36
CA PRO A 621 -43.66 20.94 6.00
C PRO A 621 -42.58 21.36 4.98
N PHE A 622 -41.41 21.81 5.43
CA PHE A 622 -40.27 22.12 4.55
C PHE A 622 -39.21 21.02 4.63
N VAL A 623 -38.74 20.61 3.45
CA VAL A 623 -37.68 19.61 3.28
C VAL A 623 -36.65 20.11 2.28
N ALA A 624 -35.37 19.81 2.54
CA ALA A 624 -34.27 20.17 1.67
C ALA A 624 -33.71 18.93 0.97
N PHE A 625 -33.53 19.01 -0.35
CA PHE A 625 -32.89 17.99 -1.16
C PHE A 625 -31.62 18.52 -1.79
N VAL A 626 -30.61 17.66 -1.88
CA VAL A 626 -29.37 17.94 -2.58
C VAL A 626 -29.46 17.34 -3.97
N LYS A 627 -29.34 18.19 -5.00
CA LYS A 627 -29.23 17.74 -6.38
C LYS A 627 -27.75 17.58 -6.71
N THR A 628 -27.32 16.37 -7.06
CA THR A 628 -25.96 16.09 -7.53
C THR A 628 -25.92 16.05 -9.05
N ARG A 629 -24.77 16.41 -9.63
CA ARG A 629 -24.53 16.16 -11.06
C ARG A 629 -24.57 14.65 -11.34
N LEU A 630 -25.02 14.26 -12.53
CA LEU A 630 -24.92 12.88 -13.00
C LEU A 630 -23.44 12.50 -13.06
N LEU A 631 -23.08 11.36 -12.47
CA LEU A 631 -21.73 10.80 -12.51
C LEU A 631 -21.33 10.49 -13.96
N ASP A 632 -20.63 11.42 -14.62
CA ASP A 632 -19.93 11.15 -15.88
C ASP A 632 -18.45 10.90 -15.58
N THR A 633 -18.12 9.69 -15.13
CA THR A 633 -16.83 9.33 -14.52
C THR A 633 -15.74 9.03 -15.54
N ARG A 634 -15.36 9.98 -16.39
CA ARG A 634 -14.02 9.93 -17.02
C ARG A 634 -13.03 10.71 -16.16
N LEU A 635 -12.24 9.98 -15.37
CA LEU A 635 -11.21 10.55 -14.49
C LEU A 635 -9.84 9.94 -14.84
N GLU A 636 -8.89 10.80 -15.26
CA GLU A 636 -7.46 10.49 -15.21
C GLU A 636 -6.88 11.17 -13.97
N LEU A 637 -6.49 10.36 -12.98
CA LEU A 637 -5.87 10.84 -11.74
C LEU A 637 -4.34 10.92 -11.88
N GLY A 638 -3.76 12.08 -11.58
CA GLY A 638 -2.39 12.22 -11.11
C GLY A 638 -2.25 11.81 -9.65
N ASN A 639 -1.02 11.55 -9.18
CA ASN A 639 -0.68 10.93 -7.88
C ASN A 639 -1.57 11.38 -6.70
N VAL A 640 -2.29 10.40 -6.13
CA VAL A 640 -2.97 10.52 -4.82
C VAL A 640 -2.38 9.44 -3.93
N GLY A 641 -1.48 9.81 -3.03
CA GLY A 641 -1.02 8.94 -1.94
C GLY A 641 -1.74 9.32 -0.66
N VAL A 642 -2.46 8.38 -0.04
CA VAL A 642 -3.08 8.57 1.29
C VAL A 642 -3.04 7.23 2.04
N GLY A 643 -2.39 7.22 3.21
CA GLY A 643 -2.27 6.09 4.12
C GLY A 643 -3.36 6.06 5.19
N CYS A 644 -3.77 4.84 5.55
CA CYS A 644 -4.45 4.33 6.76
C CYS A 644 -5.68 5.11 7.31
N ALA A 645 -6.82 4.41 7.46
CA ALA A 645 -8.06 4.90 8.08
C ALA A 645 -8.25 4.32 9.50
N GLY A 646 -8.79 5.13 10.43
CA GLY A 646 -9.04 4.79 11.83
C GLY A 646 -10.46 5.15 12.30
N SER A 647 -10.84 4.65 13.48
CA SER A 647 -12.12 4.90 14.17
C SER A 647 -12.38 6.39 14.46
N ALA A 648 -13.60 6.79 14.82
CA ALA A 648 -14.04 8.19 15.03
C ALA A 648 -13.20 9.04 16.02
N ASN A 649 -12.38 8.41 16.87
CA ASN A 649 -11.43 9.10 17.76
C ASN A 649 -9.98 9.07 17.27
N VAL A 650 -9.67 8.22 16.29
CA VAL A 650 -8.35 8.09 15.69
C VAL A 650 -8.24 9.15 14.60
N GLN A 651 -7.34 10.11 14.79
CA GLN A 651 -7.07 11.22 13.87
C GLN A 651 -5.69 11.11 13.21
N TYR A 652 -4.84 10.22 13.72
CA TYR A 652 -3.50 10.00 13.23
C TYR A 652 -3.23 8.51 13.02
N CYS A 653 -2.53 8.20 11.94
CA CYS A 653 -1.92 6.91 11.70
C CYS A 653 -0.46 6.94 12.10
N ILE A 654 -0.03 5.93 12.85
CA ILE A 654 1.35 5.80 13.31
C ILE A 654 2.15 4.83 12.44
N THR A 655 3.33 5.26 12.05
CA THR A 655 4.35 4.47 11.35
C THR A 655 5.54 4.27 12.29
N ASP A 656 5.92 3.01 12.56
CA ASP A 656 7.21 2.69 13.18
C ASP A 656 8.33 2.97 12.17
N LEU A 657 9.26 3.86 12.49
CA LEU A 657 10.37 4.16 11.59
C LEU A 657 11.45 3.07 11.62
N GLY A 658 11.38 2.14 12.59
CA GLY A 658 12.33 1.07 12.75
C GLY A 658 13.60 1.50 13.48
N THR A 659 14.67 0.73 13.30
CA THR A 659 16.00 0.95 13.89
C THR A 659 17.07 0.56 12.89
N LEU A 660 18.33 0.99 13.09
CA LEU A 660 19.51 0.53 12.34
C LEU A 660 19.98 -0.88 12.77
N GLY A 661 19.04 -1.72 13.24
CA GLY A 661 19.27 -3.08 13.75
C GLY A 661 19.59 -3.17 15.25
N GLY A 662 19.62 -2.06 15.99
CA GLY A 662 19.84 -2.03 17.44
C GLY A 662 18.56 -1.89 18.28
N SER A 663 18.72 -1.45 19.53
CA SER A 663 17.67 -1.55 20.57
C SER A 663 16.76 -0.33 20.72
N TYR A 664 17.04 0.80 20.06
CA TYR A 664 16.20 2.00 20.13
C TYR A 664 16.38 2.93 18.93
N SER A 665 15.39 3.79 18.71
CA SER A 665 15.43 4.92 17.79
C SER A 665 14.61 6.11 18.34
N ILE A 666 15.02 7.33 17.97
CA ILE A 666 14.34 8.60 18.29
C ILE A 666 14.34 9.46 17.03
N ALA A 667 13.18 10.03 16.67
CA ALA A 667 13.07 11.02 15.60
C ALA A 667 13.03 12.44 16.19
N TRP A 668 13.86 13.33 15.65
CA TRP A 668 14.02 14.69 16.15
C TRP A 668 13.37 15.76 15.27
N GLU A 669 13.34 15.56 13.94
CA GLU A 669 12.83 16.57 13.00
C GLU A 669 12.24 15.94 11.72
N ILE A 670 11.26 16.63 11.14
CA ILE A 670 10.61 16.26 9.87
C ILE A 670 10.51 17.48 8.93
N ASN A 671 10.81 17.30 7.64
CA ASN A 671 10.60 18.34 6.62
C ASN A 671 9.25 18.18 5.89
N GLU A 672 8.92 19.11 4.99
CA GLU A 672 7.67 19.06 4.21
C GLU A 672 7.65 17.93 3.17
N ASN A 673 8.81 17.37 2.81
CA ASN A 673 8.87 16.17 1.96
C ASN A 673 8.62 14.86 2.72
N GLY A 674 8.35 14.93 4.03
CA GLY A 674 8.13 13.75 4.89
C GLY A 674 9.41 12.98 5.22
N GLN A 675 10.58 13.57 4.97
CA GLN A 675 11.86 13.01 5.36
C GLN A 675 12.09 13.28 6.84
N VAL A 676 12.51 12.25 7.58
CA VAL A 676 12.67 12.30 9.04
C VAL A 676 14.12 12.05 9.40
N VAL A 677 14.67 12.84 10.33
CA VAL A 677 16.02 12.65 10.86
C VAL A 677 16.00 12.43 12.37
N GLY A 678 17.02 11.74 12.86
CA GLY A 678 17.13 11.45 14.27
C GLY A 678 18.35 10.61 14.61
N GLU A 679 18.24 9.83 15.67
CA GLU A 679 19.26 8.90 16.11
C GLU A 679 18.71 7.48 16.29
N SER A 680 19.57 6.50 16.04
CA SER A 680 19.20 5.10 16.14
C SER A 680 20.40 4.27 16.52
N ARG A 681 20.19 3.25 17.34
CA ARG A 681 21.26 2.32 17.70
C ARG A 681 21.45 1.32 16.56
N ASN A 682 22.69 1.12 16.12
CA ASN A 682 23.02 0.11 15.12
C ASN A 682 23.27 -1.28 15.76
N THR A 683 23.52 -2.31 14.94
CA THR A 683 23.82 -3.68 15.42
C THR A 683 25.08 -3.78 16.28
N GLY A 684 26.02 -2.84 16.13
CA GLY A 684 27.22 -2.72 16.97
C GLY A 684 26.99 -2.00 18.30
N GLY A 685 25.76 -1.56 18.59
CA GLY A 685 25.41 -0.84 19.81
C GLY A 685 25.73 0.66 19.79
N GLN A 686 26.22 1.20 18.68
CA GLN A 686 26.60 2.61 18.53
C GLN A 686 25.38 3.47 18.17
N VAL A 687 25.34 4.70 18.66
CA VAL A 687 24.32 5.70 18.31
C VAL A 687 24.72 6.34 16.98
N ARG A 688 23.82 6.31 15.99
CA ARG A 688 24.06 6.80 14.64
C ARG A 688 22.94 7.74 14.22
N ALA A 689 23.33 8.84 13.59
CA ALA A 689 22.43 9.74 12.90
C ALA A 689 21.78 9.00 11.73
N PHE A 690 20.47 9.15 11.56
CA PHE A 690 19.77 8.55 10.43
C PHE A 690 19.00 9.57 9.59
N LEU A 691 18.80 9.21 8.32
CA LEU A 691 17.76 9.75 7.45
C LEU A 691 16.76 8.65 7.14
N TRP A 692 15.48 8.91 7.39
CA TRP A 692 14.38 8.04 7.02
C TRP A 692 13.60 8.66 5.86
N GLN A 693 13.49 7.90 4.77
CA GLN A 693 12.73 8.24 3.57
C GLN A 693 12.35 6.96 2.84
N ASP A 694 11.21 6.95 2.14
CA ASP A 694 10.73 5.79 1.36
C ASP A 694 10.69 4.47 2.16
N ASN A 695 10.28 4.54 3.44
CA ASN A 695 10.26 3.43 4.40
C ASN A 695 11.63 2.79 4.67
N GLN A 696 12.73 3.51 4.42
CA GLN A 696 14.09 3.04 4.70
C GLN A 696 14.83 4.00 5.62
N MET A 697 15.45 3.44 6.67
CA MET A 697 16.35 4.17 7.57
C MET A 697 17.80 4.00 7.09
N THR A 698 18.44 5.11 6.74
CA THR A 698 19.83 5.17 6.25
C THR A 698 20.74 5.76 7.33
N ASP A 699 21.83 5.06 7.65
CA ASP A 699 22.91 5.57 8.52
C ASP A 699 23.71 6.67 7.79
N LEU A 700 23.88 7.83 8.43
CA LEU A 700 24.61 8.98 7.85
C LEU A 700 26.12 8.92 8.08
N GLY A 701 26.61 8.00 8.92
CA GLY A 701 28.01 7.89 9.32
C GLY A 701 28.41 8.86 10.44
N THR A 702 29.71 9.13 10.56
CA THR A 702 30.30 10.04 11.57
C THR A 702 31.43 10.88 10.99
N LEU A 703 31.92 11.85 11.76
CA LEU A 703 33.16 12.59 11.51
C LEU A 703 34.44 11.79 11.88
N GLY A 704 34.36 10.44 11.83
CA GLY A 704 35.45 9.53 12.16
C GLY A 704 35.35 8.87 13.55
N GLY A 705 34.56 9.44 14.46
CA GLY A 705 34.31 8.89 15.79
C GLY A 705 33.23 7.79 15.86
N SER A 706 32.82 7.45 17.08
CA SER A 706 31.92 6.33 17.38
C SER A 706 30.43 6.64 17.35
N SER A 707 30.03 7.91 17.36
CA SER A 707 28.63 8.35 17.45
C SER A 707 28.29 9.58 16.60
N SER A 708 27.03 9.66 16.19
CA SER A 708 26.41 10.81 15.54
C SER A 708 24.92 10.88 15.88
N GLU A 709 24.37 12.08 15.86
CA GLU A 709 22.96 12.39 16.09
C GLU A 709 22.53 13.50 15.11
N ALA A 710 21.44 13.31 14.38
CA ALA A 710 20.89 14.34 13.48
C ALA A 710 19.71 15.04 14.16
N TYR A 711 19.77 16.37 14.21
CA TYR A 711 18.79 17.19 14.92
C TYR A 711 17.93 18.05 14.02
N GLY A 712 18.37 18.34 12.79
CA GLY A 712 17.54 19.07 11.85
C GLY A 712 17.80 18.85 10.37
N ILE A 713 16.79 19.15 9.56
CA ILE A 713 16.76 18.90 8.11
C ILE A 713 15.98 20.01 7.41
N ASN A 714 16.48 20.47 6.26
CA ASN A 714 15.75 21.43 5.42
C ASN A 714 15.10 20.77 4.19
N GLU A 715 14.36 21.56 3.40
CA GLU A 715 13.65 21.03 2.22
C GLU A 715 14.57 20.61 1.07
N ASN A 716 15.85 21.00 1.12
CA ASN A 716 16.87 20.55 0.16
C ASN A 716 17.53 19.23 0.59
N GLY A 717 17.06 18.59 1.67
CA GLY A 717 17.63 17.35 2.21
C GLY A 717 19.00 17.56 2.88
N GLN A 718 19.35 18.79 3.26
CA GLN A 718 20.56 19.08 4.03
C GLN A 718 20.28 18.82 5.50
N ILE A 719 21.14 18.04 6.15
CA ILE A 719 20.93 17.55 7.52
C ILE A 719 22.04 18.08 8.43
N VAL A 720 21.68 18.50 9.64
CA VAL A 720 22.64 19.00 10.63
C VAL A 720 22.49 18.26 11.95
N GLY A 721 23.56 18.25 12.73
CA GLY A 721 23.58 17.57 14.02
C GLY A 721 24.91 17.65 14.72
N SER A 722 25.17 16.67 15.59
CA SER A 722 26.43 16.46 16.29
C SER A 722 27.08 15.15 15.89
N SER A 723 28.39 15.12 15.71
CA SER A 723 29.13 13.88 15.53
C SER A 723 30.50 13.93 16.19
N SER A 724 30.85 12.82 16.81
CA SER A 724 32.20 12.59 17.34
C SER A 724 33.23 12.52 16.21
N THR A 725 34.33 13.24 16.39
CA THR A 725 35.51 13.22 15.52
C THR A 725 36.44 12.06 15.87
N ASP A 726 37.45 11.78 15.03
CA ASP A 726 38.53 10.83 15.33
C ASP A 726 39.25 11.13 16.67
N SER A 727 39.26 12.40 17.09
CA SER A 727 39.85 12.83 18.36
C SER A 727 38.93 12.66 19.57
N GLY A 728 37.69 12.20 19.37
CA GLY A 728 36.67 12.03 20.40
C GLY A 728 35.92 13.31 20.79
N GLN A 729 36.17 14.44 20.11
CA GLN A 729 35.41 15.68 20.32
C GLN A 729 34.10 15.68 19.52
N ASP A 730 33.02 16.21 20.11
CA ASP A 730 31.73 16.39 19.44
C ASP A 730 31.67 17.70 18.67
N HIS A 731 31.45 17.60 17.37
CA HIS A 731 31.41 18.73 16.46
C HIS A 731 30.10 18.77 15.69
N ALA A 732 29.63 19.99 15.44
CA ALA A 732 28.52 20.27 14.55
C ALA A 732 28.88 19.81 13.14
N PHE A 733 27.94 19.13 12.47
CA PHE A 733 28.11 18.73 11.08
C PHE A 733 27.01 19.29 10.17
N LEU A 734 27.33 19.36 8.87
CA LEU A 734 26.40 19.46 7.76
C LEU A 734 26.57 18.22 6.88
N TRP A 735 25.50 17.46 6.68
CA TRP A 735 25.45 16.34 5.77
C TRP A 735 24.68 16.73 4.52
N GLN A 736 25.29 16.50 3.36
CA GLN A 736 24.69 16.78 2.06
C GLN A 736 25.31 15.85 1.01
N ASN A 737 24.49 15.30 0.11
CA ASN A 737 24.93 14.45 -1.01
C ASN A 737 25.82 13.26 -0.56
N GLY A 738 25.49 12.61 0.56
CA GLY A 738 26.27 11.47 1.06
C GLY A 738 27.55 11.83 1.80
N GLN A 739 27.84 13.11 2.05
CA GLN A 739 29.05 13.56 2.72
C GLN A 739 28.74 14.34 3.99
N MET A 740 29.42 13.98 5.09
CA MET A 740 29.36 14.69 6.37
C MET A 740 30.54 15.67 6.48
N THR A 741 30.23 16.96 6.63
CA THR A 741 31.22 18.06 6.73
C THR A 741 31.22 18.64 8.14
N ASN A 742 32.40 18.76 8.76
CA ASN A 742 32.57 19.42 10.06
C ASN A 742 32.42 20.94 9.92
N LEU A 743 31.58 21.57 10.76
CA LEU A 743 31.33 23.02 10.72
C LEU A 743 32.32 23.86 11.54
N GLY A 744 33.17 23.21 12.33
CA GLY A 744 34.13 23.87 13.23
C GLY A 744 33.52 24.35 14.54
N THR A 745 34.23 25.22 15.25
CA THR A 745 33.84 25.79 16.55
C THR A 745 34.07 27.31 16.55
N LEU A 746 33.74 28.00 17.64
CA LEU A 746 34.08 29.42 17.85
C LEU A 746 35.49 29.62 18.45
N GLY A 747 36.41 28.68 18.17
CA GLY A 747 37.77 28.65 18.71
C GLY A 747 37.95 27.83 19.99
N GLY A 748 36.90 27.16 20.47
CA GLY A 748 36.94 26.20 21.57
C GLY A 748 36.90 24.74 21.10
N SER A 749 36.52 23.82 22.00
CA SER A 749 36.67 22.36 21.81
C SER A 749 35.44 21.58 21.36
N PHE A 750 34.27 22.21 21.22
CA PHE A 750 33.05 21.52 20.81
C PHE A 750 32.07 22.43 20.07
N SER A 751 31.18 21.82 19.30
CA SER A 751 30.03 22.49 18.69
C SER A 751 28.89 21.50 18.44
N LEU A 752 27.65 22.01 18.37
CA LEU A 752 26.45 21.25 18.03
C LEU A 752 25.52 22.12 17.19
N ALA A 753 25.02 21.58 16.08
CA ALA A 753 24.01 22.24 15.25
C ALA A 753 22.62 21.66 15.51
N ARG A 754 21.64 22.52 15.83
CA ARG A 754 20.30 22.08 16.24
C ARG A 754 19.26 22.20 15.14
N LYS A 755 19.34 23.25 14.30
CA LYS A 755 18.33 23.55 13.27
C LYS A 755 18.98 24.20 12.05
N ILE A 756 18.42 23.95 10.87
CA ILE A 756 18.82 24.52 9.58
C ILE A 756 17.59 25.04 8.83
N ASN A 757 17.70 26.17 8.13
CA ASN A 757 16.63 26.68 7.27
C ASN A 757 16.91 26.42 5.77
N ASN A 758 15.99 26.80 4.88
CA ASN A 758 16.10 26.51 3.45
C ASN A 758 17.15 27.37 2.74
N ASN A 759 17.61 28.45 3.37
CA ASN A 759 18.72 29.28 2.91
C ASN A 759 20.09 28.72 3.35
N GLY A 760 20.13 27.52 3.96
CA GLY A 760 21.36 26.89 4.45
C GLY A 760 21.97 27.59 5.67
N GLN A 761 21.18 28.40 6.39
CA GLN A 761 21.61 29.00 7.66
C GLN A 761 21.40 27.98 8.78
N ILE A 762 22.43 27.77 9.60
CA ILE A 762 22.42 26.76 10.67
C ILE A 762 22.56 27.47 12.01
N THR A 763 21.81 27.05 13.02
CA THR A 763 21.95 27.52 14.40
C THR A 763 22.27 26.38 15.36
N GLY A 764 22.81 26.73 16.51
CA GLY A 764 23.25 25.78 17.53
C GLY A 764 24.06 26.48 18.61
N TRP A 765 24.98 25.75 19.23
CA TRP A 765 25.96 26.33 20.14
C TRP A 765 27.36 25.78 19.94
N ALA A 766 28.35 26.60 20.21
CA ALA A 766 29.75 26.22 20.10
C ALA A 766 30.58 26.86 21.21
N ALA A 767 31.64 26.18 21.62
CA ALA A 767 32.61 26.73 22.57
C ALA A 767 33.43 27.84 21.91
N ASN A 768 33.50 28.99 22.57
CA ASN A 768 34.44 30.05 22.22
C ASN A 768 35.85 29.75 22.76
N VAL A 769 36.80 30.64 22.49
CA VAL A 769 38.20 30.55 22.99
C VAL A 769 38.33 30.47 24.51
N SER A 770 37.31 30.94 25.25
CA SER A 770 37.24 30.86 26.72
C SER A 770 36.50 29.62 27.22
N GLY A 771 36.13 28.70 26.33
CA GLY A 771 35.39 27.48 26.64
C GLY A 771 33.90 27.68 26.93
N GLN A 772 33.36 28.88 26.73
CA GLN A 772 31.95 29.19 27.01
C GLN A 772 31.07 28.82 25.81
N ALA A 773 29.94 28.17 26.05
CA ALA A 773 28.96 27.90 24.99
C ALA A 773 28.28 29.19 24.54
N ARG A 774 28.26 29.40 23.23
CA ARG A 774 27.66 30.57 22.57
C ARG A 774 26.74 30.09 21.47
N ALA A 775 25.52 30.66 21.44
CA ALA A 775 24.63 30.53 20.31
C ALA A 775 25.35 31.05 19.07
N PHE A 776 25.28 30.30 17.97
CA PHE A 776 25.89 30.72 16.71
C PHE A 776 24.87 30.71 15.58
N ARG A 777 25.18 31.47 14.53
CA ARG A 777 24.62 31.28 13.19
C ARG A 777 25.75 30.97 12.23
N TRP A 778 25.64 29.87 11.50
CA TRP A 778 26.59 29.46 10.48
C TRP A 778 25.98 29.68 9.09
N GLN A 779 26.78 30.23 8.17
CA GLN A 779 26.41 30.38 6.77
C GLN A 779 27.68 30.45 5.92
N ASN A 780 27.71 29.73 4.78
CA ASN A 780 28.80 29.81 3.80
C ASN A 780 30.21 29.62 4.39
N GLY A 781 30.38 28.66 5.31
CA GLY A 781 31.68 28.37 5.93
C GLY A 781 32.06 29.27 7.10
N GLN A 782 31.20 30.23 7.48
CA GLN A 782 31.48 31.15 8.59
C GLN A 782 30.52 30.93 9.75
N MET A 783 31.08 30.70 10.95
CA MET A 783 30.34 30.60 12.22
C MET A 783 30.37 31.95 12.96
N THR A 784 29.22 32.58 13.13
CA THR A 784 29.08 33.88 13.79
C THR A 784 28.44 33.72 15.16
N ASN A 785 29.09 34.27 16.20
CA ASN A 785 28.56 34.29 17.57
C ASN A 785 27.40 35.29 17.69
N LEU A 786 26.24 34.86 18.23
CA LEU A 786 25.04 35.70 18.39
C LEU A 786 25.02 36.52 19.68
N GLY A 787 25.97 36.30 20.59
CA GLY A 787 26.07 37.00 21.88
C GLY A 787 25.30 36.31 23.01
N THR A 788 24.96 37.08 24.03
CA THR A 788 24.20 36.65 25.23
C THR A 788 23.26 37.76 25.68
N LEU A 789 22.34 37.46 26.60
CA LEU A 789 21.54 38.47 27.32
C LEU A 789 22.34 39.17 28.45
N GLY A 790 23.67 39.25 28.33
CA GLY A 790 24.57 39.87 29.30
C GLY A 790 25.23 38.90 30.28
N GLY A 791 24.94 37.60 30.18
CA GLY A 791 25.54 36.54 30.99
C GLY A 791 26.60 35.72 30.26
N SER A 792 26.88 34.53 30.80
CA SER A 792 28.02 33.68 30.43
C SER A 792 27.74 32.58 29.42
N LEU A 793 26.48 32.27 29.08
CA LEU A 793 26.08 31.20 28.14
C LEU A 793 24.93 31.62 27.22
N SER A 794 24.88 31.01 26.03
CA SER A 794 23.73 31.04 25.13
C SER A 794 23.71 29.79 24.23
N ALA A 795 22.52 29.35 23.83
CA ALA A 795 22.31 28.27 22.89
C ALA A 795 21.15 28.59 21.93
N GLY A 796 21.35 28.38 20.63
CA GLY A 796 20.30 28.51 19.62
C GLY A 796 19.65 27.16 19.34
N TYR A 797 18.32 27.07 19.47
CA TYR A 797 17.57 25.83 19.25
C TYR A 797 16.77 25.84 17.95
N ALA A 798 16.28 27.00 17.50
CA ALA A 798 15.46 27.11 16.29
C ALA A 798 15.86 28.30 15.43
N ILE A 799 15.68 28.17 14.11
CA ILE A 799 15.88 29.23 13.12
C ILE A 799 14.76 29.19 12.08
N ASN A 800 14.18 30.35 11.74
CA ASN A 800 13.16 30.45 10.69
C ASN A 800 13.72 30.92 9.34
N GLN A 801 12.88 31.02 8.32
CA GLN A 801 13.32 31.43 6.97
C GLN A 801 13.80 32.89 6.88
N SER A 802 13.36 33.75 7.80
CA SER A 802 13.86 35.12 7.91
C SER A 802 15.25 35.20 8.59
N GLY A 803 15.78 34.07 9.07
CA GLY A 803 17.07 33.99 9.75
C GLY A 803 17.03 34.39 11.22
N GLN A 804 15.84 34.57 11.81
CA GLN A 804 15.69 34.81 13.24
C GLN A 804 15.98 33.53 14.01
N VAL A 805 16.60 33.65 15.19
CA VAL A 805 17.02 32.50 16.01
C VAL A 805 16.34 32.57 17.37
N ALA A 806 15.70 31.48 17.79
CA ALA A 806 15.19 31.32 19.15
C ALA A 806 16.06 30.35 19.95
N GLY A 807 16.14 30.55 21.26
CA GLY A 807 16.98 29.73 22.13
C GLY A 807 16.95 30.17 23.59
N GLU A 808 18.00 29.81 24.33
CA GLU A 808 18.19 30.25 25.72
C GLU A 808 19.47 31.07 25.91
N SER A 809 19.46 32.00 26.85
CA SER A 809 20.67 32.72 27.26
C SER A 809 20.63 33.13 28.72
N HIS A 810 21.82 33.23 29.32
CA HIS A 810 22.00 33.79 30.65
C HIS A 810 21.88 35.31 30.64
N THR A 811 21.13 35.83 31.60
CA THR A 811 21.16 37.23 32.04
C THR A 811 22.43 37.53 32.86
N PRO A 812 22.71 38.80 33.24
CA PRO A 812 23.81 39.12 34.15
C PRO A 812 23.68 38.46 35.53
N GLY A 813 22.45 38.17 35.98
CA GLY A 813 22.16 37.45 37.23
C GLY A 813 22.34 35.93 37.13
N GLY A 814 22.65 35.40 35.93
CA GLY A 814 22.82 33.98 35.68
C GLY A 814 21.51 33.20 35.48
N GLU A 815 20.37 33.88 35.35
CA GLU A 815 19.10 33.23 35.09
C GLU A 815 18.95 32.86 33.60
N PHE A 816 18.34 31.70 33.33
CA PHE A 816 18.00 31.24 31.99
C PHE A 816 16.78 32.00 31.47
N ARG A 817 16.91 32.61 30.29
CA ARG A 817 15.81 33.27 29.59
C ARG A 817 15.72 32.78 28.16
N GLY A 818 14.51 32.47 27.73
CA GLY A 818 14.18 32.32 26.33
C GLY A 818 14.50 33.63 25.61
N PHE A 819 15.12 33.55 24.44
CA PHE A 819 15.39 34.71 23.60
C PHE A 819 14.85 34.52 22.17
N LEU A 820 14.61 35.65 21.50
CA LEU A 820 14.47 35.72 20.04
C LEU A 820 15.50 36.72 19.51
N TRP A 821 16.47 36.25 18.74
CA TRP A 821 17.46 37.06 18.06
C TRP A 821 16.94 37.41 16.67
N GLN A 822 16.90 38.71 16.34
CA GLN A 822 16.35 39.15 15.06
C GLN A 822 17.41 39.33 13.98
N ASN A 823 18.47 40.08 14.30
CA ASN A 823 19.61 40.37 13.44
C ASN A 823 20.74 40.97 14.31
N GLU A 824 21.89 41.25 13.70
CA GLU A 824 23.06 41.79 14.41
C GLU A 824 22.81 43.18 15.01
N GLN A 825 21.93 43.98 14.40
CA GLN A 825 21.62 45.34 14.87
C GLN A 825 20.67 45.33 16.07
N SER A 826 19.66 44.47 16.06
CA SER A 826 18.65 44.34 17.12
C SER A 826 19.08 43.43 18.27
N GLY A 827 19.96 42.45 18.01
CA GLY A 827 20.44 41.51 19.01
C GLY A 827 19.38 40.56 19.55
N MET A 828 19.61 40.04 20.76
CA MET A 828 18.70 39.12 21.47
C MET A 828 17.60 39.88 22.21
N ILE A 829 16.35 39.52 21.95
CA ILE A 829 15.18 39.96 22.72
C ILE A 829 14.89 38.95 23.81
N ASN A 830 14.83 39.39 25.06
CA ASN A 830 14.40 38.56 26.18
C ASN A 830 12.88 38.33 26.13
N LEU A 831 12.43 37.07 26.11
CA LEU A 831 11.02 36.70 26.03
C LEU A 831 10.28 36.79 27.36
N GLY A 832 11.00 36.90 28.49
CA GLY A 832 10.44 36.88 29.83
C GLY A 832 10.14 35.47 30.35
N THR A 833 9.26 35.36 31.34
CA THR A 833 8.80 34.10 31.96
C THR A 833 7.31 34.20 32.29
N LEU A 834 6.66 33.07 32.60
CA LEU A 834 5.32 32.99 33.18
C LEU A 834 5.28 33.31 34.69
N GLY A 835 6.21 34.14 35.18
CA GLY A 835 6.30 34.59 36.57
C GLY A 835 7.32 33.86 37.45
N GLY A 836 7.93 32.78 36.96
CA GLY A 836 9.07 32.11 37.60
C GLY A 836 10.43 32.66 37.15
N ASN A 837 11.50 31.92 37.43
CA ASN A 837 12.89 32.37 37.23
C ASN A 837 13.61 31.75 36.01
N ARG A 838 12.94 30.93 35.19
CA ARG A 838 13.53 30.26 34.02
C ARG A 838 12.55 30.15 32.87
N SER A 839 13.05 30.37 31.65
CA SER A 839 12.37 30.04 30.39
C SER A 839 13.38 29.63 29.33
N GLU A 840 12.96 28.79 28.38
CA GLU A 840 13.76 28.31 27.25
C GLU A 840 12.88 28.21 26.00
N ALA A 841 13.38 28.64 24.86
CA ALA A 841 12.66 28.63 23.59
C ALA A 841 13.20 27.53 22.66
N TYR A 842 12.41 26.49 22.41
CA TYR A 842 12.86 25.31 21.64
C TYR A 842 12.44 25.35 20.17
N ALA A 843 11.31 25.96 19.82
CA ALA A 843 10.85 26.05 18.44
C ALA A 843 10.33 27.43 18.06
N LEU A 844 10.43 27.73 16.76
CA LEU A 844 10.11 29.01 16.13
C LEU A 844 9.55 28.75 14.74
N ASN A 845 8.39 29.31 14.43
CA ASN A 845 7.79 29.23 13.10
C ASN A 845 8.08 30.49 12.25
N ASN A 846 7.63 30.51 11.00
CA ASN A 846 7.88 31.63 10.07
C ASN A 846 7.06 32.89 10.38
N LEU A 847 6.04 32.78 11.23
CA LEU A 847 5.27 33.93 11.74
C LEU A 847 5.94 34.60 12.95
N GLY A 848 7.09 34.10 13.41
CA GLY A 848 7.80 34.65 14.57
C GLY A 848 7.20 34.21 15.91
N GLN A 849 6.34 33.18 15.91
CA GLN A 849 5.81 32.59 17.14
C GLN A 849 6.85 31.63 17.73
N VAL A 850 7.07 31.73 19.03
CA VAL A 850 8.09 30.96 19.76
C VAL A 850 7.41 30.08 20.81
N VAL A 851 7.83 28.82 20.91
CA VAL A 851 7.37 27.90 21.95
C VAL A 851 8.53 27.27 22.71
N GLY A 852 8.25 26.82 23.93
CA GLY A 852 9.24 26.15 24.78
C GLY A 852 8.71 25.97 26.20
N ILE A 853 9.57 26.08 27.20
CA ILE A 853 9.20 25.95 28.63
C ILE A 853 9.35 27.25 29.40
N SER A 854 8.51 27.45 30.40
CA SER A 854 8.70 28.48 31.42
C SER A 854 8.25 28.00 32.79
N ILE A 855 8.99 28.40 33.81
CA ILE A 855 8.59 28.21 35.20
C ILE A 855 7.53 29.26 35.58
N LEU A 856 6.47 28.81 36.23
CA LEU A 856 5.40 29.61 36.83
C LEU A 856 5.83 30.15 38.20
N ALA A 857 5.13 31.17 38.71
CA ALA A 857 5.38 31.71 40.05
C ALA A 857 5.28 30.67 41.19
N ASN A 858 4.51 29.60 40.99
CA ASN A 858 4.34 28.50 41.95
C ASN A 858 5.40 27.38 41.80
N GLY A 859 6.37 27.53 40.89
CA GLY A 859 7.44 26.58 40.63
C GLY A 859 7.11 25.42 39.68
N GLN A 860 5.91 25.36 39.08
CA GLN A 860 5.59 24.41 38.01
C GLN A 860 6.22 24.83 36.68
N THR A 861 6.49 23.86 35.80
CA THR A 861 7.12 24.12 34.49
C THR A 861 6.12 23.86 33.38
N HIS A 862 5.66 24.89 32.68
CA HIS A 862 4.66 24.75 31.64
C HIS A 862 5.22 25.11 30.26
N ALA A 863 4.64 24.48 29.24
CA ALA A 863 4.80 24.87 27.86
C ALA A 863 4.21 26.28 27.64
N PHE A 864 4.89 27.12 26.87
CA PHE A 864 4.39 28.45 26.52
C PHE A 864 4.30 28.65 25.00
N LEU A 865 3.45 29.60 24.60
CA LEU A 865 3.46 30.25 23.28
C LEU A 865 3.74 31.74 23.46
N TRP A 866 4.81 32.23 22.85
CA TRP A 866 5.15 33.65 22.81
C TRP A 866 4.83 34.22 21.43
N GLN A 867 4.06 35.30 21.41
CA GLN A 867 3.70 36.03 20.19
C GLN A 867 3.43 37.49 20.53
N ASN A 868 3.88 38.41 19.66
CA ASN A 868 3.64 39.84 19.79
C ASN A 868 4.04 40.42 21.17
N GLY A 869 5.15 39.94 21.75
CA GLY A 869 5.64 40.42 23.05
C GLY A 869 4.95 39.81 24.27
N GLN A 870 4.00 38.88 24.07
CA GLN A 870 3.26 38.26 25.17
C GLN A 870 3.52 36.74 25.23
N MET A 871 3.75 36.23 26.45
CA MET A 871 3.91 34.81 26.74
C MET A 871 2.58 34.26 27.28
N THR A 872 2.05 33.24 26.62
CA THR A 872 0.81 32.55 26.99
C THR A 872 1.15 31.17 27.53
N ASP A 873 0.59 30.81 28.69
CA ASP A 873 0.67 29.46 29.26
C ASP A 873 -0.24 28.50 28.47
N LEU A 874 0.30 27.36 28.03
CA LEU A 874 -0.44 26.32 27.31
C LEU A 874 -1.07 25.27 28.24
N GLY A 875 -0.70 25.27 29.52
CA GLY A 875 -1.19 24.32 30.52
C GLY A 875 -0.54 22.94 30.43
N THR A 876 -1.20 21.93 31.00
CA THR A 876 -0.77 20.52 31.03
C THR A 876 -1.94 19.59 30.72
N LEU A 877 -1.67 18.29 30.54
CA LEU A 877 -2.68 17.22 30.48
C LEU A 877 -3.24 16.84 31.87
N GLY A 878 -3.12 17.73 32.86
CA GLY A 878 -3.58 17.54 34.24
C GLY A 878 -2.48 17.24 35.26
N GLY A 879 -1.22 17.10 34.83
CA GLY A 879 -0.03 16.96 35.68
C GLY A 879 0.63 18.29 36.01
N ARG A 880 1.90 18.26 36.45
CA ARG A 880 2.65 19.44 36.90
C ARG A 880 3.57 20.04 35.85
N THR A 881 3.90 19.29 34.80
CA THR A 881 4.85 19.76 33.78
C THR A 881 4.39 19.55 32.35
N SER A 882 4.76 20.49 31.47
CA SER A 882 4.65 20.36 30.01
C SER A 882 5.81 21.06 29.31
N THR A 883 6.18 20.59 28.11
CA THR A 883 7.26 21.11 27.27
C THR A 883 6.83 21.10 25.82
N ALA A 884 6.88 22.25 25.14
CA ALA A 884 6.63 22.36 23.71
C ALA A 884 7.94 22.24 22.92
N TRP A 885 8.01 21.25 22.01
CA TRP A 885 9.19 20.95 21.21
C TRP A 885 9.08 21.42 19.76
N GLY A 886 7.86 21.46 19.20
CA GLY A 886 7.61 21.82 17.81
C GLY A 886 6.40 22.73 17.63
N ILE A 887 6.43 23.58 16.60
CA ILE A 887 5.33 24.44 16.17
C ILE A 887 5.36 24.59 14.64
N ASN A 888 4.21 24.44 13.99
CA ASN A 888 4.08 24.70 12.55
C ASN A 888 3.55 26.12 12.25
N ASP A 889 3.48 26.52 10.97
CA ASP A 889 3.04 27.86 10.56
C ASP A 889 1.52 28.08 10.73
N GLN A 890 0.75 27.04 11.07
CA GLN A 890 -0.66 27.15 11.47
C GLN A 890 -0.81 27.42 12.97
N GLY A 891 0.28 27.49 13.74
CA GLY A 891 0.27 27.69 15.18
C GLY A 891 -0.12 26.45 15.98
N VAL A 892 -0.06 25.26 15.37
CA VAL A 892 -0.25 23.99 16.07
C VAL A 892 1.06 23.62 16.77
N VAL A 893 0.99 23.33 18.06
CA VAL A 893 2.15 23.06 18.92
C VAL A 893 2.14 21.60 19.35
N VAL A 894 3.29 20.94 19.37
CA VAL A 894 3.45 19.56 19.86
C VAL A 894 4.55 19.48 20.90
N GLY A 895 4.48 18.46 21.75
CA GLY A 895 5.46 18.31 22.82
C GLY A 895 5.18 17.13 23.74
N SER A 896 5.65 17.22 24.98
CA SER A 896 5.36 16.27 26.05
C SER A 896 4.73 16.95 27.27
N SER A 897 3.79 16.28 27.93
CA SER A 897 3.14 16.77 29.15
C SER A 897 2.84 15.62 30.10
N GLU A 898 2.94 15.90 31.40
CA GLU A 898 2.41 15.01 32.43
C GLU A 898 0.87 15.03 32.41
N ASN A 899 0.27 13.85 32.45
CA ASN A 899 -1.15 13.69 32.73
C ASN A 899 -1.42 13.67 34.25
N ALA A 900 -2.70 13.55 34.64
CA ALA A 900 -3.11 13.50 36.06
C ALA A 900 -2.46 12.38 36.89
N SER A 901 -1.90 11.35 36.24
CA SER A 901 -1.15 10.26 36.89
C SER A 901 0.36 10.52 36.97
N ASN A 902 0.82 11.74 36.66
CA ASN A 902 2.24 12.14 36.57
C ASN A 902 3.05 11.28 35.60
N THR A 903 2.44 10.88 34.47
CA THR A 903 3.15 10.17 33.40
C THR A 903 3.25 11.04 32.16
N ASN A 904 4.44 11.11 31.56
CA ASN A 904 4.66 11.86 30.33
C ASN A 904 3.93 11.24 29.15
N ARG A 905 3.27 12.10 28.38
CA ARG A 905 2.52 11.78 27.17
C ARG A 905 2.84 12.81 26.10
N ALA A 906 2.92 12.36 24.86
CA ALA A 906 2.98 13.28 23.72
C ALA A 906 1.67 14.07 23.65
N PHE A 907 1.73 15.39 23.43
CA PHE A 907 0.55 16.23 23.27
C PHE A 907 0.52 16.95 21.92
N ILE A 908 -0.68 17.34 21.51
CA ILE A 908 -0.94 18.34 20.48
C ILE A 908 -1.78 19.46 21.08
N TRP A 909 -1.39 20.71 20.84
CA TRP A 909 -2.12 21.90 21.24
C TRP A 909 -2.57 22.66 20.00
N ARG A 910 -3.88 22.88 19.89
CA ARG A 910 -4.51 23.64 18.80
C ARG A 910 -5.81 24.26 19.30
N ASN A 911 -6.18 25.43 18.78
CA ASN A 911 -7.41 26.14 19.14
C ASN A 911 -7.57 26.37 20.66
N GLY A 912 -6.47 26.64 21.38
CA GLY A 912 -6.51 26.90 22.82
C GLY A 912 -6.59 25.66 23.71
N GLN A 913 -6.52 24.45 23.15
CA GLN A 913 -6.69 23.20 23.88
C GLN A 913 -5.51 22.26 23.69
N MET A 914 -5.03 21.68 24.79
CA MET A 914 -4.04 20.59 24.81
C MET A 914 -4.75 19.23 24.83
N SER A 915 -4.39 18.35 23.91
CA SER A 915 -4.90 16.97 23.82
C SER A 915 -3.77 15.95 23.86
N ASP A 916 -4.00 14.81 24.50
CA ASP A 916 -3.06 13.68 24.51
C ASP A 916 -3.06 12.98 23.14
N LEU A 917 -1.92 12.92 22.45
CA LEU A 917 -1.79 12.28 21.14
C LEU A 917 -2.09 10.78 21.19
N ASN A 918 -1.93 10.13 22.35
CA ASN A 918 -2.28 8.72 22.53
C ASN A 918 -3.79 8.47 22.38
N SER A 919 -4.62 9.50 22.62
CA SER A 919 -6.07 9.41 22.40
C SER A 919 -6.47 9.57 20.93
N LEU A 920 -5.53 9.99 20.08
CA LEU A 920 -5.75 10.28 18.65
C LEU A 920 -5.19 9.21 17.73
N ILE A 921 -4.63 8.13 18.28
CA ILE A 921 -4.12 6.97 17.55
C ILE A 921 -4.88 5.70 17.97
N ASP A 922 -4.78 4.63 17.19
CA ASP A 922 -5.40 3.36 17.54
C ASP A 922 -4.63 2.69 18.70
N SER A 923 -5.26 2.68 19.87
CA SER A 923 -4.70 2.07 21.09
C SER A 923 -4.37 0.57 20.97
N THR A 924 -4.94 -0.14 19.99
CA THR A 924 -4.66 -1.58 19.77
C THR A 924 -3.30 -1.83 19.13
N GLN A 925 -2.65 -0.80 18.59
CA GLN A 925 -1.35 -0.90 17.93
C GLN A 925 -0.17 -0.98 18.92
N GLY A 926 -0.42 -1.06 20.23
CA GLY A 926 0.63 -1.32 21.23
C GLY A 926 1.60 -0.15 21.48
N TRP A 927 1.28 1.04 20.98
CA TRP A 927 2.07 2.25 21.16
C TRP A 927 1.68 3.02 22.41
N VAL A 928 2.69 3.56 23.09
CA VAL A 928 2.53 4.63 24.09
C VAL A 928 3.47 5.77 23.72
N LEU A 929 2.92 6.82 23.12
CA LEU A 929 3.64 8.01 22.68
C LEU A 929 4.05 8.84 23.89
N THR A 930 5.36 9.02 24.04
CA THR A 930 5.94 9.69 25.20
C THR A 930 6.25 11.15 24.88
N GLU A 931 6.74 11.42 23.66
CA GLU A 931 7.11 12.74 23.21
C GLU A 931 6.86 12.91 21.70
N ALA A 932 6.33 14.07 21.33
CA ALA A 932 6.31 14.56 19.96
C ALA A 932 7.37 15.67 19.83
N SER A 933 8.37 15.45 18.99
CA SER A 933 9.57 16.28 18.89
C SER A 933 9.43 17.36 17.82
N ASP A 934 8.65 17.13 16.76
CA ASP A 934 8.43 18.12 15.69
C ASP A 934 7.12 17.90 14.91
N ILE A 935 6.65 18.94 14.23
CA ILE A 935 5.44 18.95 13.39
C ILE A 935 5.65 19.81 12.13
N ASN A 936 5.34 19.25 10.95
CA ASN A 936 5.38 20.01 9.69
C ASN A 936 4.04 20.70 9.35
N ASN A 937 3.99 21.50 8.29
CA ASN A 937 2.79 22.23 7.87
C ASN A 937 1.69 21.34 7.27
N GLN A 938 2.01 20.10 6.92
CA GLN A 938 1.03 19.08 6.54
C GLN A 938 0.36 18.43 7.75
N GLY A 939 0.80 18.77 8.96
CA GLY A 939 0.31 18.23 10.22
C GLY A 939 0.90 16.87 10.58
N GLN A 940 1.95 16.41 9.88
CA GLN A 940 2.67 15.20 10.26
C GLN A 940 3.54 15.48 11.49
N ILE A 941 3.55 14.54 12.43
CA ILE A 941 4.23 14.69 13.72
C ILE A 941 5.23 13.57 13.88
N VAL A 942 6.45 13.88 14.30
CA VAL A 942 7.47 12.86 14.63
C VAL A 942 7.84 12.91 16.10
N GLY A 943 8.38 11.80 16.61
CA GLY A 943 8.85 11.72 17.98
C GLY A 943 9.19 10.28 18.36
N TYR A 944 9.04 9.97 19.64
CA TYR A 944 9.31 8.62 20.14
C TYR A 944 8.32 8.16 21.22
N GLY A 945 8.16 6.85 21.30
CA GLY A 945 7.27 6.20 22.25
C GLY A 945 7.75 4.80 22.61
N ARG A 946 7.00 4.14 23.49
CA ARG A 946 7.18 2.72 23.78
C ARG A 946 6.35 1.89 22.82
N PHE A 947 7.00 0.95 22.16
CA PHE A 947 6.38 -0.04 21.28
C PHE A 947 7.06 -1.39 21.53
N ASN A 948 6.27 -2.42 21.87
CA ASN A 948 6.77 -3.75 22.28
C ASN A 948 7.89 -3.70 23.36
N GLY A 949 7.77 -2.77 24.30
CA GLY A 949 8.73 -2.58 25.40
C GLY A 949 10.00 -1.78 25.04
N GLN A 950 10.22 -1.43 23.76
CA GLN A 950 11.38 -0.66 23.30
C GLN A 950 11.02 0.80 23.01
N THR A 951 12.02 1.70 23.09
CA THR A 951 11.86 3.08 22.63
C THR A 951 12.02 3.11 21.12
N ARG A 952 11.00 3.56 20.41
CA ARG A 952 10.94 3.55 18.95
C ARG A 952 10.53 4.93 18.43
N ALA A 953 11.20 5.34 17.35
CA ALA A 953 10.84 6.53 16.60
C ALA A 953 9.56 6.29 15.81
N PHE A 954 8.68 7.29 15.77
CA PHE A 954 7.43 7.23 15.04
C PHE A 954 7.24 8.41 14.09
N LEU A 955 6.40 8.20 13.09
CA LEU A 955 5.76 9.24 12.28
C LEU A 955 4.24 9.10 12.41
N LEU A 956 3.57 10.15 12.88
CA LEU A 956 2.12 10.30 12.83
C LEU A 956 1.74 11.06 11.58
N THR A 957 0.85 10.48 10.78
CA THR A 957 0.26 11.13 9.60
C THR A 957 -1.23 11.37 9.86
N PRO A 958 -1.75 12.60 9.68
CA PRO A 958 -3.18 12.86 9.82
C PRO A 958 -4.00 11.95 8.92
N ILE A 959 -5.02 11.33 9.49
CA ILE A 959 -6.06 10.60 8.76
C ILE A 959 -6.95 11.66 8.11
N ARG A 960 -7.05 11.61 6.78
CA ARG A 960 -7.89 12.54 6.01
C ARG A 960 -9.22 11.91 5.66
#